data_AF-A0A812FNF1-F1
#
_entry.id   AF-A0A812FNF1-F1
#
_cell.length_a   1.000
_cell.length_b   1.000
_cell.length_c   1.000
_cell.angle_alpha   90.00
_cell.angle_beta   90.00
_cell.angle_gamma   90.00
#
_symmetry.space_group_name_H-M   'P 1'
#
loop_
_entity.id
_entity.type
_entity.pdbx_description
1 polymer ?
#
loop_
_entity_poly.entity_id
_entity_poly.type
_entity_poly.pdbx_seq_one_letter_code
_entity_poly.pdbx_strand_id
1 'polypeptide(L)'
;MASTIGANGLSIVHKGSGGEANASVPDVCLTKVGKPVVPIPYGNNAKSADLVDGSTSVTADGGNSIALQGSKFSKSTGDAAGDKKGVSSGTIEGEAQFVTSSSNVLIEGKGVARQSDQMTMNNGNTMCFGVQNPSFSVEEDLEETFIMDVCVRHPNGQRLVNAPFKLSDEQGSMVYEATLDDKGRSDADPLKGGKVKLLVEESQDPFVVAPIRRDNPRHLDSQSDDDFFNIASKGQRGFWQPTRIETVGTAWGSIGQTLSSDRYFQDMVSAEVIQHFTHYHPDTTFDVSKTCDALIGNLDQPLPHTTESLLAYTLPQVLEEGELLSVLLRLAPHETTDRMLAYMRARGKGNPQTYLADYDWQAAEKSINSELDALLNKLKSRLTFLRDEASKLQYAYLSEDVFDKHIETLSSYMKQLPELISGVFSKMQTKASELLANTDNVKVIKAADDLHSIESESIEAVVNTTKTIDTVEPFMNEVAGVIENVIPIYPVRYGYANFFDELMPAQAPPSMAEMSSATGLKDTGGYLLRLLREGWLYIKEESEEETAPFHIFKYAQTQTPTGVIEKFEKYYFTNEENAQEGLTLDTSSGSTFYPFAFVTPKAKKISIVYSEHEWSAAIIDNMNNDEELRKKAMQQVDLTAQQTEFSQAATQDNLSALVEDYRNNDEKWLADKDSAKPTPNGLDLATITESYHLAAEGIVETMQKSHSEHKDGALVALFDPVGRQKDLSYVLSFNIADEQAYYANNAYPLTIGKFADACLSSDVPIIKEAAENNLDKKALNDYQKEADEYEKKQVRKRQQLLELINEYMVGSLAIDEVGSLLAYIKYFFEDGSEPSLEPEAELNKILNLTADLLEGVTASEQGIDFMDNWVGQGFSSEPNEIGVGILFNTAKILFTQCQSAFPWDEAPTKLTLAIGPWLASVHAHLTYGLENGFKETRLSANQGLKRFASETLPDMIEILYGVARTGETLEFTVEELEKIVQNLAKKGKLDVAPYKYGKRKLNFGNKLYEWADDIAEHAKSRVIKLDEVRVTKKAPAEIIEMVEKAPIKTLLHLAGEALDKGFAAWSFYANIDSIQSILSQSDYEKADPVNDAGSARRLLELTGYMAAISTDTATLAQGTLKITNKALPAISAQLSAKIGPNLIAYEQRLGSALATTAIKSLTFAANVAIGIASGLSAWRNFNAGNLGASYGQTMVAAASAYFAAAVIFPVIAIPLLVVISFTTLIGGTFLSTYYSKSSLKTYCSVVFGGKVKPIHSGWNLLAVVPQSIQKKK
;
A
#
# COMPACT_ATOMS: atom_id res chain seq x y z
N MET A 1 -72.18 -2.17 -22.15
CA MET A 1 -71.01 -3.04 -21.91
C MET A 1 -70.32 -2.51 -20.67
N ALA A 2 -69.71 -3.37 -19.85
CA ALA A 2 -68.89 -2.87 -18.74
C ALA A 2 -67.72 -2.06 -19.30
N SER A 3 -67.30 -1.02 -18.58
CA SER A 3 -66.17 -0.18 -19.00
C SER A 3 -64.88 -1.01 -18.99
N THR A 4 -64.17 -1.08 -20.11
CA THR A 4 -62.89 -1.82 -20.23
C THR A 4 -61.67 -0.93 -19.99
N ILE A 5 -61.89 0.36 -19.72
CA ILE A 5 -60.84 1.36 -19.59
C ILE A 5 -60.92 2.00 -18.19
N GLY A 6 -59.77 2.11 -17.53
CA GLY A 6 -59.62 2.77 -16.23
C GLY A 6 -58.89 4.10 -16.32
N ALA A 7 -59.19 5.03 -15.40
CA ALA A 7 -58.40 6.22 -15.12
C ALA A 7 -58.21 6.33 -13.61
N ASN A 8 -56.96 6.52 -13.17
CA ASN A 8 -56.59 6.57 -11.75
C ASN A 8 -57.10 5.36 -10.92
N GLY A 9 -57.04 4.16 -11.50
CA GLY A 9 -57.51 2.93 -10.82
C GLY A 9 -59.04 2.83 -10.69
N LEU A 10 -59.82 3.70 -11.35
CA LEU A 10 -61.28 3.67 -11.36
C LEU A 10 -61.81 3.54 -12.79
N SER A 11 -62.94 2.86 -12.99
CA SER A 11 -63.51 2.74 -14.33
C SER A 11 -64.00 4.09 -14.86
N ILE A 12 -63.70 4.38 -16.13
CA ILE A 12 -64.18 5.61 -16.77
C ILE A 12 -65.68 5.49 -17.08
N VAL A 13 -66.41 6.59 -16.95
CA VAL A 13 -67.83 6.65 -17.29
C VAL A 13 -67.99 7.05 -18.77
N HIS A 14 -68.71 6.27 -19.54
CA HIS A 14 -69.04 6.56 -20.94
C HIS A 14 -70.49 6.15 -21.22
N LYS A 15 -71.04 6.58 -22.36
CA LYS A 15 -72.46 6.39 -22.69
C LYS A 15 -72.93 4.93 -22.62
N GLY A 16 -72.04 3.99 -22.91
CA GLY A 16 -72.31 2.56 -22.91
C GLY A 16 -71.93 1.82 -21.62
N SER A 17 -71.36 2.51 -20.62
CA SER A 17 -70.69 1.90 -19.45
C SER A 17 -71.63 1.25 -18.45
N GLY A 18 -72.92 1.61 -18.50
CA GLY A 18 -73.93 1.13 -17.55
C GLY A 18 -73.86 1.80 -16.18
N GLY A 19 -73.23 2.97 -16.08
CA GLY A 19 -73.11 3.72 -14.83
C GLY A 19 -74.44 4.29 -14.35
N GLU A 20 -74.74 4.13 -13.06
CA GLU A 20 -75.94 4.67 -12.42
C GLU A 20 -75.59 5.63 -11.28
N ALA A 21 -76.02 6.88 -11.40
CA ALA A 21 -75.90 7.91 -10.37
C ALA A 21 -77.16 7.88 -9.50
N ASN A 22 -77.05 7.36 -8.28
CA ASN A 22 -78.12 7.38 -7.29
C ASN A 22 -77.89 8.52 -6.30
N ALA A 23 -78.92 9.29 -6.01
CA ALA A 23 -78.84 10.42 -5.08
C ALA A 23 -78.37 9.94 -3.70
N SER A 24 -77.23 10.47 -3.25
CA SER A 24 -76.63 10.17 -1.95
C SER A 24 -77.21 11.06 -0.85
N VAL A 25 -77.80 12.20 -1.24
CA VAL A 25 -78.56 13.10 -0.39
C VAL A 25 -80.03 13.05 -0.85
N PRO A 26 -81.03 13.17 0.05
CA PRO A 26 -82.43 13.13 -0.37
C PRO A 26 -82.79 14.28 -1.32
N ASP A 27 -83.51 13.98 -2.42
CA ASP A 27 -84.00 14.98 -3.36
C ASP A 27 -85.27 15.65 -2.82
N VAL A 28 -85.12 16.74 -2.09
CA VAL A 28 -86.25 17.38 -1.40
C VAL A 28 -87.05 18.24 -2.38
N CYS A 29 -88.25 17.80 -2.72
CA CYS A 29 -89.19 18.53 -3.57
C CYS A 29 -90.41 19.01 -2.77
N LEU A 30 -90.90 20.20 -3.09
CA LEU A 30 -92.16 20.70 -2.57
C LEU A 30 -93.30 19.84 -3.14
N THR A 31 -94.09 19.28 -2.24
CA THR A 31 -95.19 18.37 -2.58
C THR A 31 -96.47 18.80 -1.89
N LYS A 32 -97.57 18.79 -2.63
CA LYS A 32 -98.90 19.05 -2.08
C LYS A 32 -99.45 17.82 -1.33
N VAL A 33 -99.58 17.93 -0.02
CA VAL A 33 -100.20 16.91 0.84
C VAL A 33 -101.54 17.44 1.34
N GLY A 34 -102.62 17.20 0.58
CA GLY A 34 -103.93 17.81 0.86
C GLY A 34 -103.95 19.31 0.51
N LYS A 35 -104.21 20.18 1.50
CA LYS A 35 -104.15 21.65 1.35
C LYS A 35 -102.73 22.25 1.48
N PRO A 36 -101.86 21.83 2.42
CA PRO A 36 -100.49 22.38 2.53
C PRO A 36 -99.53 21.86 1.45
N VAL A 37 -98.51 22.68 1.15
CA VAL A 37 -97.32 22.30 0.38
C VAL A 37 -96.18 22.13 1.37
N VAL A 38 -95.58 20.94 1.40
CA VAL A 38 -94.50 20.59 2.33
C VAL A 38 -93.31 19.99 1.59
N PRO A 39 -92.07 20.21 2.06
CA PRO A 39 -90.89 19.58 1.49
C PRO A 39 -90.87 18.07 1.81
N ILE A 40 -90.80 17.22 0.78
CA ILE A 40 -90.71 15.76 0.92
C ILE A 40 -89.44 15.26 0.22
N PRO A 41 -88.61 14.43 0.87
CA PRO A 41 -87.48 13.78 0.24
C PRO A 41 -87.91 12.67 -0.73
N TYR A 42 -87.42 12.73 -1.96
CA TYR A 42 -87.54 11.68 -2.97
C TYR A 42 -86.19 11.02 -3.25
N GLY A 43 -86.23 9.78 -3.73
CA GLY A 43 -85.08 9.16 -4.37
C GLY A 43 -84.91 9.74 -5.77
N ASN A 44 -83.67 9.84 -6.25
CA ASN A 44 -83.39 10.27 -7.62
C ASN A 44 -82.27 9.41 -8.22
N ASN A 45 -82.43 8.98 -9.48
CA ASN A 45 -81.50 8.18 -10.25
C ASN A 45 -81.28 8.78 -11.66
N ALA A 46 -80.03 8.83 -12.11
CA ALA A 46 -79.65 9.17 -13.48
C ALA A 46 -78.71 8.11 -14.06
N LYS A 47 -78.68 7.95 -15.39
CA LYS A 47 -77.97 6.84 -16.06
C LYS A 47 -76.99 7.34 -17.10
N SER A 48 -75.84 6.67 -17.23
CA SER A 48 -74.81 7.04 -18.21
C SER A 48 -75.26 6.90 -19.66
N ALA A 49 -76.29 6.09 -19.93
CA ALA A 49 -76.94 6.01 -21.24
C ALA A 49 -77.50 7.36 -21.73
N ASP A 50 -77.86 8.26 -20.81
CA ASP A 50 -78.37 9.59 -21.09
C ASP A 50 -77.27 10.67 -21.19
N LEU A 51 -76.00 10.25 -21.28
CA LEU A 51 -74.83 11.14 -21.41
C LEU A 51 -74.95 12.07 -22.63
N VAL A 52 -74.81 13.36 -22.34
CA VAL A 52 -74.68 14.48 -23.26
C VAL A 52 -73.48 15.34 -22.87
N ASP A 53 -72.98 16.13 -23.81
CA ASP A 53 -71.78 16.97 -23.63
C ASP A 53 -70.53 16.17 -23.21
N GLY A 54 -70.43 14.90 -23.63
CA GLY A 54 -69.23 14.08 -23.51
C GLY A 54 -68.21 14.35 -24.62
N SER A 55 -67.17 13.52 -24.72
CA SER A 55 -66.15 13.60 -25.77
C SER A 55 -66.74 13.44 -27.17
N THR A 56 -66.11 14.08 -28.16
CA THR A 56 -66.56 14.12 -29.56
C THR A 56 -65.60 13.46 -30.55
N SER A 57 -64.30 13.53 -30.27
CA SER A 57 -63.19 12.98 -31.06
C SER A 57 -62.67 11.65 -30.51
N VAL A 58 -62.91 11.37 -29.22
CA VAL A 58 -62.47 10.13 -28.55
C VAL A 58 -63.67 9.33 -28.12
N THR A 59 -63.66 8.02 -28.38
CA THR A 59 -64.74 7.10 -27.99
C THR A 59 -64.19 5.87 -27.29
N ALA A 60 -64.95 5.31 -26.35
CA ALA A 60 -64.62 4.06 -25.64
C ALA A 60 -65.62 2.95 -25.96
N ASP A 61 -65.17 1.70 -25.85
CA ASP A 61 -66.00 0.49 -25.77
C ASP A 61 -67.13 0.44 -26.80
N GLY A 62 -66.77 0.40 -28.09
CA GLY A 62 -67.72 0.33 -29.20
C GLY A 62 -68.26 1.69 -29.66
N GLY A 63 -67.45 2.74 -29.62
CA GLY A 63 -67.80 4.05 -30.19
C GLY A 63 -68.59 4.98 -29.25
N ASN A 64 -68.64 4.68 -27.95
CA ASN A 64 -69.38 5.49 -26.98
C ASN A 64 -68.62 6.76 -26.58
N SER A 65 -69.34 7.89 -26.52
CA SER A 65 -68.82 9.14 -25.97
C SER A 65 -68.49 8.99 -24.48
N ILE A 66 -67.36 9.56 -24.06
CA ILE A 66 -66.78 9.46 -22.71
C ILE A 66 -67.19 10.70 -21.91
N ALA A 67 -67.57 10.52 -20.64
CA ALA A 67 -67.91 11.63 -19.77
C ALA A 67 -66.64 12.38 -19.33
N LEU A 68 -66.67 13.70 -19.47
CA LEU A 68 -65.59 14.62 -19.13
C LEU A 68 -66.05 15.58 -18.04
N GLN A 69 -65.14 16.41 -17.53
CA GLN A 69 -65.46 17.48 -16.60
C GLN A 69 -66.56 18.40 -17.17
N GLY A 70 -67.67 18.50 -16.44
CA GLY A 70 -68.84 19.30 -16.82
C GLY A 70 -69.84 18.60 -17.75
N SER A 71 -69.58 17.36 -18.20
CA SER A 71 -70.56 16.53 -18.92
C SER A 71 -71.78 16.22 -18.05
N LYS A 72 -72.89 15.85 -18.71
CA LYS A 72 -74.19 15.72 -18.06
C LYS A 72 -74.91 14.44 -18.46
N PHE A 73 -75.73 13.91 -17.57
CA PHE A 73 -76.84 13.03 -17.95
C PHE A 73 -78.07 13.91 -18.14
N SER A 74 -78.66 13.85 -19.33
CA SER A 74 -79.68 14.80 -19.79
C SER A 74 -80.96 14.83 -18.93
N LYS A 75 -81.19 13.80 -18.11
CA LYS A 75 -82.31 13.70 -17.18
C LYS A 75 -81.96 12.84 -15.97
N SER A 76 -82.71 13.04 -14.90
CA SER A 76 -82.73 12.20 -13.71
C SER A 76 -84.18 11.80 -13.41
N THR A 77 -84.45 10.79 -12.58
CA THR A 77 -85.79 10.22 -12.39
C THR A 77 -86.02 9.81 -10.94
N GLY A 78 -87.27 9.90 -10.47
CA GLY A 78 -87.66 9.45 -9.12
C GLY A 78 -88.33 10.51 -8.25
N ASP A 79 -88.28 11.79 -8.64
CA ASP A 79 -88.83 12.93 -7.91
C ASP A 79 -90.12 13.51 -8.55
N ALA A 80 -90.66 12.84 -9.57
CA ALA A 80 -91.83 13.28 -10.34
C ALA A 80 -93.10 13.52 -9.48
N ALA A 81 -93.21 12.89 -8.30
CA ALA A 81 -94.33 13.10 -7.38
C ALA A 81 -94.26 14.46 -6.64
N GLY A 82 -93.13 15.16 -6.67
CA GLY A 82 -92.98 16.53 -6.17
C GLY A 82 -93.66 17.56 -7.08
N ASP A 83 -94.99 17.65 -7.05
CA ASP A 83 -95.81 18.50 -7.94
C ASP A 83 -95.52 20.01 -7.86
N LYS A 84 -94.77 20.47 -6.84
CA LYS A 84 -94.27 21.83 -6.69
C LYS A 84 -92.75 21.97 -6.85
N LYS A 85 -92.09 20.93 -7.40
CA LYS A 85 -90.69 20.89 -7.84
C LYS A 85 -89.65 20.95 -6.72
N GLY A 86 -88.38 20.71 -7.06
CA GLY A 86 -87.24 20.77 -6.17
C GLY A 86 -87.13 22.09 -5.41
N VAL A 87 -86.89 22.01 -4.09
CA VAL A 87 -86.81 23.18 -3.21
C VAL A 87 -85.73 24.18 -3.66
N SER A 88 -84.61 23.68 -4.16
CA SER A 88 -83.48 24.47 -4.65
C SER A 88 -83.51 24.66 -6.16
N SER A 89 -83.85 23.61 -6.93
CA SER A 89 -83.74 23.64 -8.40
C SER A 89 -84.96 24.19 -9.13
N GLY A 90 -86.16 24.14 -8.53
CA GLY A 90 -87.41 24.47 -9.22
C GLY A 90 -87.74 23.54 -10.40
N THR A 91 -87.08 22.37 -10.48
CA THR A 91 -87.31 21.34 -11.50
C THR A 91 -87.78 20.03 -10.88
N ILE A 92 -88.31 19.14 -11.73
CA ILE A 92 -88.41 17.71 -11.45
C ILE A 92 -87.70 16.99 -12.59
N GLU A 93 -87.08 15.85 -12.30
CA GLU A 93 -86.40 15.02 -13.31
C GLU A 93 -85.33 15.76 -14.14
N GLY A 94 -84.73 16.81 -13.57
CA GLY A 94 -83.71 17.65 -14.22
C GLY A 94 -82.38 16.93 -14.47
N GLU A 95 -81.45 17.58 -15.18
CA GLU A 95 -80.15 17.00 -15.52
C GLU A 95 -79.29 16.65 -14.29
N ALA A 96 -78.36 15.72 -14.48
CA ALA A 96 -77.30 15.42 -13.53
C ALA A 96 -75.93 15.78 -14.12
N GLN A 97 -75.14 16.61 -13.45
CA GLN A 97 -73.87 17.13 -13.99
C GLN A 97 -72.67 16.70 -13.15
N PHE A 98 -71.59 16.26 -13.79
CA PHE A 98 -70.33 15.94 -13.11
C PHE A 98 -69.69 17.18 -12.47
N VAL A 99 -69.38 17.06 -11.18
CA VAL A 99 -68.73 18.09 -10.34
C VAL A 99 -67.23 17.84 -10.23
N THR A 100 -66.83 16.57 -10.09
CA THR A 100 -65.42 16.16 -10.03
C THR A 100 -65.04 15.32 -11.25
N SER A 101 -63.75 15.24 -11.51
CA SER A 101 -63.16 14.42 -12.57
C SER A 101 -61.71 14.08 -12.20
N SER A 102 -61.06 13.25 -13.01
CA SER A 102 -59.60 13.05 -12.97
C SER A 102 -58.83 14.37 -13.08
N SER A 103 -57.73 14.49 -12.33
CA SER A 103 -56.85 15.67 -12.31
C SER A 103 -55.68 15.59 -13.30
N ASN A 104 -55.34 14.40 -13.80
CA ASN A 104 -54.16 14.17 -14.66
C ASN A 104 -54.45 13.33 -15.91
N VAL A 105 -55.51 12.53 -15.94
CA VAL A 105 -56.01 11.87 -17.16
C VAL A 105 -57.01 12.80 -17.85
N LEU A 106 -56.57 13.38 -18.97
CA LEU A 106 -57.32 14.36 -19.74
C LEU A 106 -57.71 13.79 -21.11
N ILE A 107 -58.97 13.97 -21.50
CA ILE A 107 -59.46 13.73 -22.86
C ILE A 107 -60.03 15.05 -23.38
N GLU A 108 -59.62 15.45 -24.58
CA GLU A 108 -59.99 16.75 -25.17
C GLU A 108 -59.66 17.94 -24.26
N GLY A 109 -58.56 17.82 -23.50
CA GLY A 109 -58.10 18.84 -22.55
C GLY A 109 -58.93 18.96 -21.26
N LYS A 110 -59.92 18.08 -21.04
CA LYS A 110 -60.76 18.05 -19.84
C LYS A 110 -60.54 16.75 -19.06
N GLY A 111 -60.65 16.82 -17.73
CA GLY A 111 -60.54 15.63 -16.88
C GLY A 111 -61.62 14.60 -17.18
N VAL A 112 -61.25 13.31 -17.25
CA VAL A 112 -62.20 12.21 -17.47
C VAL A 112 -63.00 11.91 -16.20
N ALA A 113 -64.30 11.68 -16.31
CA ALA A 113 -65.16 11.30 -15.19
C ALA A 113 -65.13 9.79 -14.91
N ARG A 114 -65.09 9.41 -13.63
CA ARG A 114 -64.84 8.04 -13.14
C ARG A 114 -65.92 7.57 -12.16
N GLN A 115 -65.88 6.28 -11.81
CA GLN A 115 -66.83 5.59 -10.90
C GLN A 115 -67.06 6.25 -9.52
N SER A 116 -66.17 7.09 -9.03
CA SER A 116 -66.35 7.80 -7.74
C SER A 116 -66.54 9.31 -7.88
N ASP A 117 -66.64 9.81 -9.11
CA ASP A 117 -66.78 11.25 -9.33
C ASP A 117 -68.21 11.72 -9.01
N GLN A 118 -68.29 12.87 -8.32
CA GLN A 118 -69.53 13.40 -7.79
C GLN A 118 -70.36 14.05 -8.89
N MET A 119 -71.69 14.01 -8.74
CA MET A 119 -72.63 14.68 -9.64
C MET A 119 -73.67 15.48 -8.86
N THR A 120 -74.09 16.62 -9.42
CA THR A 120 -75.39 17.20 -9.08
C THR A 120 -76.49 16.37 -9.74
N MET A 121 -77.71 16.40 -9.22
CA MET A 121 -78.89 15.79 -9.83
C MET A 121 -80.10 16.71 -9.70
N ASN A 122 -81.08 16.52 -10.57
CA ASN A 122 -82.25 17.40 -10.68
C ASN A 122 -81.87 18.88 -10.76
N ASN A 123 -80.94 19.22 -11.66
CA ASN A 123 -80.46 20.58 -11.86
C ASN A 123 -79.92 21.22 -10.55
N GLY A 124 -79.23 20.42 -9.72
CA GLY A 124 -78.62 20.87 -8.46
C GLY A 124 -79.52 20.80 -7.24
N ASN A 125 -80.69 20.16 -7.29
CA ASN A 125 -81.53 19.99 -6.10
C ASN A 125 -80.95 18.99 -5.10
N THR A 126 -80.25 17.98 -5.61
CA THR A 126 -79.56 16.98 -4.81
C THR A 126 -78.22 16.60 -5.41
N MET A 127 -77.46 15.75 -4.73
CA MET A 127 -76.15 15.29 -5.17
C MET A 127 -76.00 13.76 -5.06
N CYS A 128 -75.17 13.23 -5.95
CA CYS A 128 -74.64 11.89 -5.95
C CYS A 128 -73.14 11.96 -5.66
N PHE A 129 -72.65 11.17 -4.69
CA PHE A 129 -71.24 11.14 -4.31
C PHE A 129 -70.42 10.05 -5.04
N GLY A 130 -70.94 9.51 -6.13
CA GLY A 130 -70.21 8.58 -6.99
C GLY A 130 -71.13 7.82 -7.94
N VAL A 131 -70.84 7.89 -9.23
CA VAL A 131 -71.58 7.14 -10.27
C VAL A 131 -71.22 5.67 -10.17
N GLN A 132 -72.16 4.83 -9.76
CA GLN A 132 -71.95 3.38 -9.64
C GLN A 132 -71.79 2.78 -11.04
N ASN A 133 -70.54 2.68 -11.47
CA ASN A 133 -70.11 2.10 -12.73
C ASN A 133 -69.51 0.71 -12.44
N PRO A 134 -69.66 -0.29 -13.33
CA PRO A 134 -68.99 -1.58 -13.15
C PRO A 134 -67.47 -1.41 -13.01
N SER A 135 -66.85 -2.17 -12.11
CA SER A 135 -65.39 -2.22 -11.97
C SER A 135 -64.77 -2.75 -13.27
N PHE A 136 -63.64 -2.18 -13.69
CA PHE A 136 -62.82 -2.79 -14.74
C PHE A 136 -61.90 -3.83 -14.07
N SER A 137 -61.79 -5.02 -14.65
CA SER A 137 -60.82 -6.05 -14.25
C SER A 137 -59.69 -6.06 -15.27
N VAL A 138 -58.45 -5.86 -14.81
CA VAL A 138 -57.25 -6.18 -15.59
C VAL A 138 -56.99 -7.67 -15.35
N GLU A 139 -56.99 -8.51 -16.40
CA GLU A 139 -56.40 -9.84 -16.27
C GLU A 139 -54.90 -9.66 -15.99
N GLU A 140 -54.42 -10.17 -14.85
CA GLU A 140 -52.99 -10.36 -14.58
C GLU A 140 -52.48 -11.45 -15.52
N ASP A 141 -52.27 -11.13 -16.79
CA ASP A 141 -51.45 -11.92 -17.70
C ASP A 141 -51.00 -10.98 -18.81
N LEU A 142 -49.79 -10.46 -18.64
CA LEU A 142 -48.79 -10.01 -19.62
C LEU A 142 -47.80 -9.12 -18.87
N GLU A 143 -46.96 -9.72 -18.01
CA GLU A 143 -45.66 -9.11 -17.76
C GLU A 143 -44.96 -9.05 -19.13
N GLU A 144 -44.59 -7.86 -19.59
CA GLU A 144 -43.85 -7.71 -20.84
C GLU A 144 -42.56 -8.54 -20.75
N THR A 145 -42.47 -9.57 -21.58
CA THR A 145 -41.27 -10.39 -21.72
C THR A 145 -40.40 -9.81 -22.82
N PHE A 146 -39.10 -9.68 -22.57
CA PHE A 146 -38.13 -9.14 -23.53
C PHE A 146 -37.28 -10.27 -24.10
N ILE A 147 -36.95 -10.18 -25.39
CA ILE A 147 -35.96 -11.04 -26.04
C ILE A 147 -34.64 -10.29 -25.97
N MET A 148 -33.60 -10.95 -25.46
CA MET A 148 -32.30 -10.32 -25.27
C MET A 148 -31.27 -10.89 -26.25
N ASP A 149 -30.72 -10.04 -27.13
CA ASP A 149 -29.61 -10.40 -28.04
C ASP A 149 -28.28 -10.32 -27.30
N VAL A 150 -27.68 -11.47 -27.01
CA VAL A 150 -26.35 -11.54 -26.38
C VAL A 150 -25.29 -11.65 -27.47
N CYS A 151 -24.37 -10.67 -27.50
CA CYS A 151 -23.25 -10.65 -28.43
C CYS A 151 -21.94 -10.35 -27.71
N VAL A 152 -20.98 -11.27 -27.83
CA VAL A 152 -19.64 -11.14 -27.23
C VAL A 152 -18.60 -10.94 -28.33
N ARG A 153 -17.71 -9.96 -28.17
CA ARG A 153 -16.71 -9.58 -29.18
C ARG A 153 -15.30 -9.53 -28.63
N HIS A 154 -14.32 -9.99 -29.42
CA HIS A 154 -12.92 -9.71 -29.17
C HIS A 154 -12.62 -8.21 -29.38
N PRO A 155 -11.55 -7.67 -28.78
CA PRO A 155 -11.20 -6.24 -28.93
C PRO A 155 -10.95 -5.79 -30.38
N ASN A 156 -10.67 -6.72 -31.29
CA ASN A 156 -10.51 -6.45 -32.72
C ASN A 156 -11.86 -6.39 -33.48
N GLY A 157 -12.99 -6.51 -32.79
CA GLY A 157 -14.35 -6.45 -33.33
C GLY A 157 -14.93 -7.77 -33.82
N GLN A 158 -14.13 -8.84 -33.87
CA GLN A 158 -14.59 -10.18 -34.25
C GLN A 158 -15.44 -10.79 -33.14
N ARG A 159 -16.46 -11.57 -33.50
CA ARG A 159 -17.38 -12.17 -32.52
C ARG A 159 -16.82 -13.48 -31.95
N LEU A 160 -17.10 -13.72 -30.68
CA LEU A 160 -16.93 -15.02 -30.04
C LEU A 160 -18.07 -15.93 -30.50
N VAL A 161 -17.77 -17.17 -30.87
CA VAL A 161 -18.74 -18.14 -31.43
C VAL A 161 -18.69 -19.44 -30.63
N ASN A 162 -19.78 -20.21 -30.66
CA ASN A 162 -19.88 -21.52 -30.03
C ASN A 162 -19.51 -21.53 -28.54
N ALA A 163 -19.73 -20.41 -27.83
CA ALA A 163 -19.41 -20.27 -26.41
C ALA A 163 -20.70 -20.38 -25.56
N PRO A 164 -20.76 -21.28 -24.58
CA PRO A 164 -21.87 -21.34 -23.64
C PRO A 164 -21.95 -20.06 -22.81
N PHE A 165 -23.16 -19.65 -22.43
CA PHE A 165 -23.37 -18.56 -21.50
C PHE A 165 -24.61 -18.78 -20.64
N LYS A 166 -24.59 -18.18 -19.45
CA LYS A 166 -25.64 -18.21 -18.45
C LYS A 166 -26.01 -16.78 -18.06
N LEU A 167 -27.29 -16.56 -17.81
CA LEU A 167 -27.82 -15.33 -17.21
C LEU A 167 -28.34 -15.67 -15.82
N SER A 168 -27.88 -14.94 -14.81
CA SER A 168 -28.35 -15.08 -13.42
C SER A 168 -28.97 -13.79 -12.92
N ASP A 169 -29.96 -13.86 -12.04
CA ASP A 169 -30.56 -12.69 -11.39
C ASP A 169 -29.63 -12.05 -10.34
N GLU A 170 -30.06 -10.94 -9.71
CA GLU A 170 -29.31 -10.25 -8.65
C GLU A 170 -29.04 -11.12 -7.41
N GLN A 171 -29.79 -12.20 -7.23
CA GLN A 171 -29.68 -13.14 -6.11
C GLN A 171 -28.82 -14.36 -6.47
N GLY A 172 -28.28 -14.41 -7.69
CA GLY A 172 -27.42 -15.47 -8.20
C GLY A 172 -28.16 -16.71 -8.71
N SER A 173 -29.50 -16.68 -8.80
CA SER A 173 -30.27 -17.78 -9.38
C SER A 173 -30.23 -17.73 -10.89
N MET A 174 -29.99 -18.87 -11.53
CA MET A 174 -29.92 -18.97 -12.99
C MET A 174 -31.31 -18.77 -13.62
N VAL A 175 -31.38 -17.88 -14.60
CA VAL A 175 -32.62 -17.50 -15.30
C VAL A 175 -32.63 -18.01 -16.74
N TYR A 176 -31.47 -18.08 -17.39
CA TYR A 176 -31.34 -18.55 -18.78
C TYR A 176 -29.96 -19.16 -19.04
N GLU A 177 -29.88 -20.12 -19.96
CA GLU A 177 -28.65 -20.77 -20.41
C GLU A 177 -28.76 -21.09 -21.90
N ALA A 178 -27.74 -20.71 -22.67
CA ALA A 178 -27.67 -21.01 -24.10
C ALA A 178 -26.21 -21.03 -24.59
N THR A 179 -26.02 -21.16 -25.91
CA THR A 179 -24.70 -21.12 -26.56
C THR A 179 -24.76 -20.15 -27.73
N LEU A 180 -23.73 -19.32 -27.87
CA LEU A 180 -23.61 -18.41 -29.02
C LEU A 180 -23.55 -19.20 -30.33
N ASP A 181 -24.30 -18.76 -31.33
CA ASP A 181 -24.36 -19.37 -32.65
C ASP A 181 -23.06 -19.17 -33.47
N ASP A 182 -23.07 -19.70 -34.69
CA ASP A 182 -21.97 -19.57 -35.67
C ASP A 182 -21.71 -18.12 -36.12
N LYS A 183 -22.61 -17.19 -35.79
CA LYS A 183 -22.51 -15.75 -36.03
C LYS A 183 -22.24 -14.97 -34.74
N GLY A 184 -22.01 -15.65 -33.62
CA GLY A 184 -21.70 -15.08 -32.31
C GLY A 184 -22.84 -14.28 -31.71
N ARG A 185 -24.07 -14.76 -31.90
CA ARG A 185 -25.31 -14.23 -31.35
C ARG A 185 -26.13 -15.32 -30.69
N SER A 186 -26.94 -14.93 -29.73
CA SER A 186 -28.02 -15.77 -29.22
C SER A 186 -29.15 -14.88 -28.80
N ASP A 187 -30.35 -15.17 -29.30
CA ASP A 187 -31.57 -14.60 -28.76
C ASP A 187 -31.95 -15.41 -27.52
N ALA A 188 -32.12 -14.74 -26.38
CA ALA A 188 -32.68 -15.39 -25.20
C ALA A 188 -34.18 -15.68 -25.40
N ASP A 189 -34.67 -16.80 -24.87
CA ASP A 189 -36.12 -17.01 -24.73
C ASP A 189 -36.77 -15.82 -24.00
N PRO A 190 -38.07 -15.53 -24.19
CA PRO A 190 -38.69 -14.35 -23.59
C PRO A 190 -38.52 -14.31 -22.06
N LEU A 191 -37.73 -13.34 -21.58
CA LEU A 191 -37.39 -13.18 -20.16
C LEU A 191 -38.26 -12.10 -19.52
N LYS A 192 -38.61 -12.28 -18.24
CA LYS A 192 -39.28 -11.25 -17.44
C LYS A 192 -38.33 -10.07 -17.19
N GLY A 193 -38.83 -8.84 -17.24
CA GLY A 193 -38.03 -7.62 -16.97
C GLY A 193 -37.31 -7.65 -15.61
N GLY A 194 -36.16 -6.98 -15.52
CA GLY A 194 -35.26 -7.06 -14.37
C GLY A 194 -33.79 -6.92 -14.77
N LYS A 195 -32.89 -7.17 -13.81
CA LYS A 195 -31.44 -7.11 -14.02
C LYS A 195 -30.83 -8.50 -13.95
N VAL A 196 -29.91 -8.78 -14.86
CA VAL A 196 -29.19 -10.05 -14.94
C VAL A 196 -27.70 -9.85 -15.11
N LYS A 197 -26.94 -10.82 -14.63
CA LYS A 197 -25.49 -10.93 -14.79
C LYS A 197 -25.19 -11.94 -15.89
N LEU A 198 -24.29 -11.61 -16.81
CA LEU A 198 -23.87 -12.48 -17.91
C LEU A 198 -22.59 -13.23 -17.53
N LEU A 199 -22.68 -14.55 -17.45
CA LEU A 199 -21.53 -15.44 -17.29
C LEU A 199 -21.27 -16.17 -18.61
N VAL A 200 -20.09 -16.00 -19.20
CA VAL A 200 -19.71 -16.63 -20.47
C VAL A 200 -18.60 -17.65 -20.19
N GLU A 201 -18.72 -18.83 -20.78
CA GLU A 201 -17.74 -19.91 -20.72
C GLU A 201 -16.86 -19.91 -21.99
N GLU A 202 -15.78 -20.69 -22.00
CA GLU A 202 -14.91 -20.78 -23.17
C GLU A 202 -15.64 -21.34 -24.39
N SER A 203 -15.21 -20.92 -25.58
CA SER A 203 -15.72 -21.50 -26.84
C SER A 203 -15.54 -23.02 -26.84
N GLN A 204 -16.44 -23.74 -27.49
CA GLN A 204 -16.30 -25.18 -27.73
C GLN A 204 -15.41 -25.48 -28.96
N ASP A 205 -14.98 -24.45 -29.69
CA ASP A 205 -14.08 -24.62 -30.83
C ASP A 205 -12.63 -24.88 -30.36
N PRO A 206 -11.87 -25.75 -31.06
CA PRO A 206 -10.45 -25.94 -30.78
C PRO A 206 -9.67 -24.63 -30.88
N PHE A 207 -8.71 -24.43 -29.98
CA PHE A 207 -7.89 -23.23 -30.01
C PHE A 207 -6.94 -23.24 -31.21
N VAL A 208 -6.88 -22.12 -31.91
CA VAL A 208 -5.95 -21.89 -33.02
C VAL A 208 -5.12 -20.65 -32.72
N VAL A 209 -3.82 -20.84 -32.59
CA VAL A 209 -2.83 -19.76 -32.42
C VAL A 209 -2.78 -18.91 -33.70
N ALA A 210 -2.77 -17.60 -33.54
CA ALA A 210 -2.61 -16.68 -34.66
C ALA A 210 -1.14 -16.67 -35.12
N PRO A 211 -0.88 -16.87 -36.42
CA PRO A 211 0.49 -16.91 -36.91
C PRO A 211 1.17 -15.54 -36.76
N ILE A 212 2.33 -15.51 -36.12
CA ILE A 212 3.10 -14.30 -35.80
C ILE A 212 4.53 -14.33 -36.36
N ARG A 213 5.10 -15.52 -36.56
CA ARG A 213 6.47 -15.67 -37.07
C ARG A 213 6.59 -15.21 -38.51
N ARG A 214 7.79 -14.77 -38.89
CA ARG A 214 8.11 -14.31 -40.25
C ARG A 214 9.24 -15.12 -40.84
N ASP A 215 9.25 -15.30 -42.15
CA ASP A 215 10.36 -15.91 -42.87
C ASP A 215 11.68 -15.18 -42.54
N ASN A 216 12.71 -15.94 -42.17
CA ASN A 216 14.03 -15.39 -41.92
C ASN A 216 14.76 -15.16 -43.25
N PRO A 217 15.01 -13.90 -43.67
CA PRO A 217 15.67 -13.62 -44.95
C PRO A 217 17.15 -14.01 -44.97
N ARG A 218 17.74 -14.39 -43.83
CA ARG A 218 19.13 -14.81 -43.68
C ARG A 218 19.30 -16.31 -43.54
N HIS A 219 18.21 -17.08 -43.53
CA HIS A 219 18.25 -18.54 -43.43
C HIS A 219 19.01 -19.15 -44.60
N LEU A 220 19.89 -20.11 -44.31
CA LEU A 220 20.61 -20.90 -45.31
C LEU A 220 20.62 -22.38 -44.92
N ASP A 221 20.09 -23.24 -45.79
CA ASP A 221 20.07 -24.70 -45.57
C ASP A 221 21.50 -25.26 -45.46
N SER A 222 22.43 -24.73 -46.26
CA SER A 222 23.83 -25.10 -46.25
C SER A 222 24.71 -23.93 -46.70
N GLN A 223 25.88 -23.78 -46.08
CA GLN A 223 26.88 -22.76 -46.41
C GLN A 223 28.30 -23.35 -46.39
N SER A 224 29.14 -22.94 -47.36
CA SER A 224 30.55 -23.33 -47.40
C SER A 224 31.31 -22.80 -46.17
N ASP A 225 32.34 -23.51 -45.72
CA ASP A 225 33.16 -23.03 -44.59
C ASP A 225 33.78 -21.66 -44.88
N ASP A 226 34.25 -21.43 -46.11
CA ASP A 226 34.83 -20.16 -46.54
C ASP A 226 33.85 -18.98 -46.40
N ASP A 227 32.61 -19.14 -46.88
CA ASP A 227 31.59 -18.09 -46.79
C ASP A 227 31.17 -17.87 -45.33
N PHE A 228 31.04 -18.94 -44.55
CA PHE A 228 30.71 -18.86 -43.12
C PHE A 228 31.77 -18.08 -42.34
N PHE A 229 33.04 -18.47 -42.47
CA PHE A 229 34.11 -17.82 -41.72
C PHE A 229 34.36 -16.39 -42.17
N ASN A 230 34.07 -16.03 -43.42
CA ASN A 230 34.07 -14.64 -43.87
C ASN A 230 33.03 -13.78 -43.11
N ILE A 231 31.87 -14.36 -42.80
CA ILE A 231 30.82 -13.70 -42.01
C ILE A 231 31.21 -13.64 -40.54
N ALA A 232 31.59 -14.78 -39.95
CA ALA A 232 31.93 -14.90 -38.52
C ALA A 232 33.13 -14.02 -38.14
N SER A 233 34.16 -13.95 -38.99
CA SER A 233 35.36 -13.16 -38.72
C SER A 233 35.16 -11.66 -38.86
N LYS A 234 34.02 -11.20 -39.41
CA LYS A 234 33.74 -9.78 -39.66
C LYS A 234 34.86 -9.11 -40.47
N GLY A 235 35.44 -9.85 -41.43
CA GLY A 235 36.54 -9.41 -42.28
C GLY A 235 37.93 -9.51 -41.63
N GLN A 236 38.05 -10.08 -40.43
CA GLN A 236 39.33 -10.41 -39.83
C GLN A 236 39.94 -11.64 -40.50
N ARG A 237 41.27 -11.69 -40.51
CA ARG A 237 42.01 -12.78 -41.12
C ARG A 237 42.08 -13.99 -40.18
N GLY A 238 41.63 -15.14 -40.66
CA GLY A 238 41.74 -16.41 -39.95
C GLY A 238 43.19 -16.89 -39.87
N PHE A 239 43.55 -17.65 -38.82
CA PHE A 239 44.90 -18.18 -38.66
C PHE A 239 45.33 -19.10 -39.82
N TRP A 240 44.36 -19.69 -40.54
CA TRP A 240 44.61 -20.60 -41.66
C TRP A 240 44.83 -19.92 -43.01
N GLN A 241 44.62 -18.59 -43.09
CA GLN A 241 44.78 -17.83 -44.33
C GLN A 241 46.23 -17.34 -44.51
N PRO A 242 46.78 -17.26 -45.73
CA PRO A 242 48.20 -16.91 -45.98
C PRO A 242 48.60 -15.46 -45.64
N THR A 243 49.80 -15.27 -45.08
CA THR A 243 50.34 -13.95 -44.65
C THR A 243 50.95 -13.18 -45.81
N ARG A 244 50.41 -12.00 -46.18
CA ARG A 244 51.06 -11.10 -47.15
C ARG A 244 51.78 -9.89 -46.53
N ILE A 245 51.47 -9.50 -45.28
CA ILE A 245 52.11 -8.42 -44.50
C ILE A 245 52.03 -8.78 -43.00
N GLU A 246 53.06 -8.44 -42.20
CA GLU A 246 53.06 -8.57 -40.74
C GLU A 246 51.95 -7.71 -40.11
N THR A 247 50.87 -8.35 -39.66
CA THR A 247 49.83 -7.73 -38.83
C THR A 247 50.13 -7.96 -37.36
N VAL A 248 50.14 -6.89 -36.56
CA VAL A 248 50.29 -6.93 -35.11
C VAL A 248 48.96 -7.35 -34.48
N GLY A 249 48.88 -8.57 -33.93
CA GLY A 249 47.70 -9.10 -33.22
C GLY A 249 47.52 -10.62 -33.40
N THR A 250 46.70 -11.26 -32.55
CA THR A 250 46.32 -12.68 -32.67
C THR A 250 45.37 -12.85 -33.87
N ALA A 251 45.65 -13.81 -34.76
CA ALA A 251 44.76 -14.12 -35.88
C ALA A 251 43.40 -14.65 -35.39
N TRP A 252 42.33 -14.37 -36.14
CA TRP A 252 40.97 -14.78 -35.79
C TRP A 252 40.84 -16.31 -35.85
N GLY A 253 40.06 -16.89 -34.93
CA GLY A 253 39.85 -18.34 -34.83
C GLY A 253 40.89 -19.10 -34.01
N SER A 254 41.90 -18.44 -33.45
CA SER A 254 42.80 -19.04 -32.45
C SER A 254 42.12 -19.09 -31.07
N ILE A 255 41.17 -20.01 -30.90
CA ILE A 255 40.36 -20.17 -29.68
C ILE A 255 41.24 -20.51 -28.47
N GLY A 256 40.92 -19.96 -27.30
CA GLY A 256 41.60 -20.20 -26.02
C GLY A 256 41.28 -21.55 -25.36
N GLN A 257 41.70 -21.74 -24.10
CA GLN A 257 41.52 -23.00 -23.35
C GLN A 257 40.09 -23.23 -22.84
N THR A 258 39.25 -22.19 -22.83
CA THR A 258 37.85 -22.24 -22.38
C THR A 258 36.96 -21.88 -23.57
N LEU A 259 36.02 -22.76 -23.92
CA LEU A 259 35.23 -22.63 -25.15
C LEU A 259 34.17 -21.52 -25.07
N SER A 260 33.33 -21.55 -24.04
CA SER A 260 32.17 -20.67 -23.80
C SER A 260 32.55 -19.19 -23.66
N SER A 261 33.68 -18.90 -23.00
CA SER A 261 34.17 -17.54 -22.78
C SER A 261 35.05 -17.01 -23.92
N ASP A 262 35.35 -17.84 -24.93
CA ASP A 262 36.16 -17.41 -26.07
C ASP A 262 35.35 -16.56 -27.06
N ARG A 263 35.88 -15.38 -27.36
CA ARG A 263 35.24 -14.41 -28.24
C ARG A 263 35.05 -14.93 -29.68
N TYR A 264 35.98 -15.71 -30.23
CA TYR A 264 35.87 -16.21 -31.60
C TYR A 264 34.84 -17.33 -31.70
N PHE A 265 34.73 -18.15 -30.66
CA PHE A 265 33.64 -19.12 -30.57
C PHE A 265 32.27 -18.43 -30.45
N GLN A 266 32.14 -17.36 -29.66
CA GLN A 266 30.92 -16.56 -29.58
C GLN A 266 30.55 -15.91 -30.93
N ASP A 267 31.54 -15.43 -31.71
CA ASP A 267 31.32 -14.93 -33.07
C ASP A 267 30.78 -16.04 -34.00
N MET A 268 31.29 -17.29 -33.88
CA MET A 268 30.80 -18.45 -34.64
C MET A 268 29.37 -18.82 -34.26
N VAL A 269 29.06 -18.86 -32.96
CA VAL A 269 27.69 -19.12 -32.45
C VAL A 269 26.73 -18.07 -33.01
N SER A 270 27.08 -16.79 -32.93
CA SER A 270 26.24 -15.72 -33.45
C SER A 270 25.96 -15.86 -34.95
N ALA A 271 26.99 -16.17 -35.76
CA ALA A 271 26.83 -16.33 -37.19
C ALA A 271 25.93 -17.53 -37.56
N GLU A 272 26.08 -18.65 -36.87
CA GLU A 272 25.33 -19.88 -37.15
C GLU A 272 23.86 -19.73 -36.71
N VAL A 273 23.60 -19.22 -35.51
CA VAL A 273 22.23 -19.04 -34.99
C VAL A 273 21.40 -18.11 -35.90
N ILE A 274 21.98 -17.01 -36.39
CA ILE A 274 21.30 -16.07 -37.30
C ILE A 274 20.84 -16.72 -38.61
N GLN A 275 21.59 -17.70 -39.10
CA GLN A 275 21.33 -18.35 -40.40
C GLN A 275 20.60 -19.69 -40.26
N HIS A 276 20.43 -20.20 -39.03
CA HIS A 276 19.94 -21.54 -38.78
C HIS A 276 18.41 -21.65 -38.85
N PHE A 277 17.68 -20.74 -38.19
CA PHE A 277 16.24 -20.83 -38.08
C PHE A 277 15.55 -20.31 -39.36
N THR A 278 14.60 -21.09 -39.87
CA THR A 278 13.81 -20.74 -41.08
C THR A 278 12.91 -19.53 -40.87
N HIS A 279 12.46 -19.31 -39.65
CA HIS A 279 11.59 -18.22 -39.24
C HIS A 279 12.19 -17.46 -38.07
N TYR A 280 11.74 -16.23 -37.86
CA TYR A 280 12.06 -15.46 -36.68
C TYR A 280 10.83 -14.81 -36.06
N HIS A 281 10.87 -14.60 -34.75
CA HIS A 281 9.83 -13.86 -34.04
C HIS A 281 10.04 -12.33 -34.20
N PRO A 282 9.01 -11.54 -34.58
CA PRO A 282 9.18 -10.12 -34.86
C PRO A 282 9.37 -9.22 -33.63
N ASP A 283 9.06 -9.71 -32.42
CA ASP A 283 9.28 -9.00 -31.16
C ASP A 283 10.77 -9.03 -30.74
N THR A 284 11.32 -7.85 -30.41
CA THR A 284 12.72 -7.67 -29.97
C THR A 284 13.07 -8.42 -28.69
N THR A 285 12.06 -8.82 -27.90
CA THR A 285 12.26 -9.63 -26.69
C THR A 285 12.90 -10.98 -27.01
N PHE A 286 12.65 -11.52 -28.21
CA PHE A 286 13.17 -12.79 -28.70
C PHE A 286 14.23 -12.58 -29.78
N ASP A 287 15.02 -11.51 -29.68
CA ASP A 287 16.12 -11.29 -30.61
C ASP A 287 17.12 -12.46 -30.58
N VAL A 288 17.70 -12.74 -31.74
CA VAL A 288 18.63 -13.84 -31.95
C VAL A 288 19.87 -13.73 -31.06
N SER A 289 20.28 -12.51 -30.66
CA SER A 289 21.41 -12.32 -29.73
C SER A 289 21.17 -13.02 -28.40
N LYS A 290 19.94 -12.99 -27.86
CA LYS A 290 19.61 -13.64 -26.59
C LYS A 290 19.64 -15.15 -26.68
N THR A 291 19.28 -15.70 -27.84
CA THR A 291 19.44 -17.13 -28.12
C THR A 291 20.91 -17.53 -28.09
N CYS A 292 21.80 -16.68 -28.60
CA CYS A 292 23.24 -16.91 -28.54
C CYS A 292 23.74 -16.88 -27.09
N ASP A 293 23.37 -15.87 -26.32
CA ASP A 293 23.78 -15.72 -24.92
C ASP A 293 23.31 -16.90 -24.06
N ALA A 294 22.05 -17.32 -24.24
CA ALA A 294 21.48 -18.46 -23.51
C ALA A 294 22.15 -19.78 -23.90
N LEU A 295 22.48 -19.97 -25.19
CA LEU A 295 23.20 -21.16 -25.66
C LEU A 295 24.63 -21.22 -25.09
N ILE A 296 25.36 -20.10 -25.11
CA ILE A 296 26.70 -20.01 -24.52
C ILE A 296 26.65 -20.28 -23.01
N GLY A 297 25.67 -19.69 -22.32
CA GLY A 297 25.45 -19.90 -20.89
C GLY A 297 25.16 -21.35 -20.51
N ASN A 298 24.25 -21.99 -21.25
CA ASN A 298 23.89 -23.38 -21.02
C ASN A 298 25.02 -24.35 -21.39
N LEU A 299 25.83 -24.04 -22.41
CA LEU A 299 27.04 -24.81 -22.73
C LEU A 299 28.09 -24.72 -21.62
N ASP A 300 28.24 -23.55 -20.98
CA ASP A 300 29.16 -23.35 -19.86
C ASP A 300 28.72 -24.13 -18.62
N GLN A 301 27.41 -24.08 -18.31
CA GLN A 301 26.80 -24.72 -17.16
C GLN A 301 25.45 -25.37 -17.55
N PRO A 302 25.44 -26.65 -17.97
CA PRO A 302 24.23 -27.32 -18.42
C PRO A 302 23.36 -27.76 -17.23
N LEU A 303 22.63 -26.80 -16.68
CA LEU A 303 21.74 -26.95 -15.53
C LEU A 303 20.28 -26.75 -15.95
N PRO A 304 19.29 -27.19 -15.15
CA PRO A 304 17.88 -26.98 -15.47
C PRO A 304 17.55 -25.52 -15.78
N HIS A 305 17.92 -24.55 -14.92
CA HIS A 305 17.60 -23.14 -15.11
C HIS A 305 18.28 -22.48 -16.34
N THR A 306 19.52 -22.87 -16.68
CA THR A 306 20.17 -22.38 -17.90
C THR A 306 19.54 -23.02 -19.16
N THR A 307 19.03 -24.24 -19.03
CA THR A 307 18.27 -24.92 -20.10
C THR A 307 16.90 -24.25 -20.28
N GLU A 308 16.25 -23.83 -19.19
CA GLU A 308 15.03 -23.02 -19.25
C GLU A 308 15.27 -21.71 -20.01
N SER A 309 16.38 -21.01 -19.72
CA SER A 309 16.78 -19.81 -20.47
C SER A 309 17.00 -20.10 -21.95
N LEU A 310 17.69 -21.19 -22.29
CA LEU A 310 17.87 -21.61 -23.68
C LEU A 310 16.53 -21.85 -24.38
N LEU A 311 15.61 -22.58 -23.75
CA LEU A 311 14.30 -22.89 -24.31
C LEU A 311 13.40 -21.66 -24.42
N ALA A 312 13.44 -20.76 -23.44
CA ALA A 312 12.66 -19.52 -23.45
C ALA A 312 12.92 -18.66 -24.70
N TYR A 313 14.13 -18.69 -25.25
CA TYR A 313 14.51 -17.91 -26.43
C TYR A 313 14.49 -18.68 -27.74
N THR A 314 14.56 -20.02 -27.69
CA THR A 314 14.54 -20.88 -28.89
C THR A 314 13.14 -21.33 -29.29
N LEU A 315 12.24 -21.58 -28.33
CA LEU A 315 10.84 -21.96 -28.58
C LEU A 315 10.14 -21.01 -29.58
N PRO A 316 10.22 -19.66 -29.43
CA PRO A 316 9.57 -18.72 -30.35
C PRO A 316 10.15 -18.69 -31.77
N GLN A 317 11.35 -19.25 -31.98
CA GLN A 317 11.94 -19.37 -33.32
C GLN A 317 11.45 -20.65 -34.01
N VAL A 318 11.25 -21.73 -33.25
CA VAL A 318 10.99 -23.09 -33.77
C VAL A 318 9.49 -23.39 -33.92
N LEU A 319 8.64 -22.94 -32.98
CA LEU A 319 7.22 -23.28 -32.93
C LEU A 319 6.34 -22.04 -33.10
N GLU A 320 5.13 -22.19 -33.67
CA GLU A 320 4.22 -21.05 -33.87
C GLU A 320 3.62 -20.56 -32.55
N GLU A 321 3.33 -21.50 -31.67
CA GLU A 321 2.94 -21.33 -30.28
C GLU A 321 4.14 -21.04 -29.35
N GLY A 322 5.36 -20.93 -29.90
CA GLY A 322 6.58 -20.81 -29.12
C GLY A 322 6.63 -19.61 -28.18
N GLU A 323 5.97 -18.49 -28.53
CA GLU A 323 5.77 -17.35 -27.62
C GLU A 323 4.95 -17.76 -26.38
N LEU A 324 3.86 -18.50 -26.57
CA LEU A 324 2.99 -18.96 -25.48
C LEU A 324 3.74 -19.91 -24.54
N LEU A 325 4.52 -20.84 -25.10
CA LEU A 325 5.33 -21.77 -24.31
C LEU A 325 6.48 -21.07 -23.57
N SER A 326 7.16 -20.12 -24.24
CA SER A 326 8.19 -19.30 -23.61
C SER A 326 7.63 -18.48 -22.44
N VAL A 327 6.43 -17.95 -22.60
CA VAL A 327 5.72 -17.21 -21.55
C VAL A 327 5.28 -18.13 -20.43
N LEU A 328 4.75 -19.31 -20.73
CA LEU A 328 4.38 -20.31 -19.71
C LEU A 328 5.60 -20.73 -18.88
N LEU A 329 6.74 -20.97 -19.55
CA LEU A 329 8.00 -21.30 -18.91
C LEU A 329 8.46 -20.19 -17.97
N ARG A 330 8.45 -18.94 -18.47
CA ARG A 330 8.86 -17.73 -17.75
C ARG A 330 7.73 -17.07 -16.98
N LEU A 331 6.60 -17.75 -16.76
CA LEU A 331 5.44 -17.11 -16.15
C LEU A 331 5.81 -16.67 -14.73
N ALA A 332 5.60 -15.39 -14.43
CA ALA A 332 5.91 -14.88 -13.10
C ALA A 332 5.02 -15.58 -12.06
N PRO A 333 5.52 -15.96 -10.87
CA PRO A 333 4.74 -16.77 -9.94
C PRO A 333 3.51 -16.04 -9.35
N HIS A 334 3.41 -14.71 -9.50
CA HIS A 334 2.22 -13.92 -9.13
C HIS A 334 1.14 -13.84 -10.21
N GLU A 335 1.38 -14.34 -11.42
CA GLU A 335 0.40 -14.32 -12.49
C GLU A 335 -0.69 -15.38 -12.27
N THR A 336 -1.92 -15.06 -12.70
CA THR A 336 -3.10 -15.91 -12.45
C THR A 336 -3.53 -16.67 -13.68
N THR A 337 -4.28 -17.75 -13.49
CA THR A 337 -4.90 -18.52 -14.58
C THR A 337 -5.73 -17.63 -15.49
N ASP A 338 -6.57 -16.74 -14.95
CA ASP A 338 -7.37 -15.80 -15.76
C ASP A 338 -6.51 -14.94 -16.67
N ARG A 339 -5.39 -14.41 -16.16
CA ARG A 339 -4.50 -13.55 -16.94
C ARG A 339 -3.71 -14.31 -17.99
N MET A 340 -3.24 -15.52 -17.67
CA MET A 340 -2.57 -16.38 -18.65
C MET A 340 -3.54 -16.77 -19.78
N LEU A 341 -4.76 -17.19 -19.46
CA LEU A 341 -5.77 -17.49 -20.47
C LEU A 341 -6.19 -16.24 -21.25
N ALA A 342 -6.33 -15.08 -20.61
CA ALA A 342 -6.57 -13.81 -21.31
C ALA A 342 -5.40 -13.42 -22.24
N TYR A 343 -4.17 -13.75 -21.87
CA TYR A 343 -2.97 -13.55 -22.69
C TYR A 343 -3.00 -14.46 -23.93
N MET A 344 -3.42 -15.72 -23.77
CA MET A 344 -3.66 -16.65 -24.87
C MET A 344 -4.80 -16.17 -25.78
N ARG A 345 -5.95 -15.74 -25.25
CA ARG A 345 -7.08 -15.19 -26.05
C ARG A 345 -6.70 -13.95 -26.86
N ALA A 346 -5.62 -13.25 -26.51
CA ALA A 346 -5.07 -12.15 -27.32
C ALA A 346 -4.26 -12.64 -28.55
N ARG A 347 -3.83 -13.91 -28.55
CA ARG A 347 -2.92 -14.53 -29.52
C ARG A 347 -3.54 -15.70 -30.27
N GLY A 348 -4.82 -15.98 -30.06
CA GLY A 348 -5.52 -17.04 -30.76
C GLY A 348 -7.04 -16.95 -30.54
N LYS A 349 -7.74 -17.95 -31.04
CA LYS A 349 -9.21 -18.07 -30.95
C LYS A 349 -9.60 -19.50 -30.63
N GLY A 350 -10.77 -19.72 -30.03
CA GLY A 350 -11.22 -21.03 -29.56
C GLY A 350 -10.97 -21.20 -28.07
N ASN A 351 -10.82 -22.44 -27.61
CA ASN A 351 -10.70 -22.78 -26.19
C ASN A 351 -9.24 -22.88 -25.68
N PRO A 352 -8.67 -21.84 -25.04
CA PRO A 352 -7.30 -21.91 -24.54
C PRO A 352 -7.12 -22.95 -23.41
N GLN A 353 -8.17 -23.29 -22.66
CA GLN A 353 -8.09 -24.26 -21.56
C GLN A 353 -7.91 -25.68 -22.10
N THR A 354 -8.78 -26.10 -23.02
CA THR A 354 -8.67 -27.41 -23.69
C THR A 354 -7.36 -27.52 -24.46
N TYR A 355 -6.89 -26.41 -25.07
CA TYR A 355 -5.60 -26.40 -25.77
C TYR A 355 -4.42 -26.71 -24.86
N LEU A 356 -4.34 -26.11 -23.67
CA LEU A 356 -3.28 -26.43 -22.71
C LEU A 356 -3.42 -27.85 -22.15
N ALA A 357 -4.66 -28.30 -21.91
CA ALA A 357 -4.94 -29.63 -21.37
C ALA A 357 -4.50 -30.75 -22.33
N ASP A 358 -4.79 -30.56 -23.62
CA ASP A 358 -4.56 -31.55 -24.67
C ASP A 358 -3.30 -31.21 -25.52
N TYR A 359 -2.42 -30.33 -25.05
CA TYR A 359 -1.24 -29.90 -25.80
C TYR A 359 -0.29 -31.09 -26.07
N ASP A 360 0.20 -31.21 -27.30
CA ASP A 360 1.13 -32.27 -27.71
C ASP A 360 2.58 -31.91 -27.31
N TRP A 361 2.87 -32.05 -26.02
CA TRP A 361 4.19 -31.78 -25.42
C TRP A 361 5.31 -32.58 -26.09
N GLN A 362 5.04 -33.83 -26.48
CA GLN A 362 6.04 -34.71 -27.10
C GLN A 362 6.41 -34.26 -28.52
N ALA A 363 5.45 -33.82 -29.32
CA ALA A 363 5.74 -33.28 -30.65
C ALA A 363 6.56 -31.98 -30.58
N ALA A 364 6.25 -31.11 -29.62
CA ALA A 364 6.99 -29.88 -29.38
C ALA A 364 8.44 -30.15 -28.91
N GLU A 365 8.60 -31.04 -27.91
CA GLU A 365 9.90 -31.49 -27.41
C GLU A 365 10.77 -32.07 -28.52
N LYS A 366 10.18 -32.94 -29.35
CA LYS A 366 10.89 -33.56 -30.48
C LYS A 366 11.34 -32.52 -31.51
N SER A 367 10.52 -31.53 -31.81
CA SER A 367 10.85 -30.47 -32.77
C SER A 367 12.02 -29.63 -32.27
N ILE A 368 12.00 -29.24 -31.00
CA ILE A 368 13.09 -28.46 -30.38
C ILE A 368 14.40 -29.25 -30.31
N ASN A 369 14.35 -30.51 -29.90
CA ASN A 369 15.52 -31.38 -29.88
C ASN A 369 16.15 -31.52 -31.28
N SER A 370 15.31 -31.70 -32.30
CA SER A 370 15.79 -31.82 -33.69
C SER A 370 16.49 -30.56 -34.18
N GLU A 371 15.94 -29.38 -33.89
CA GLU A 371 16.52 -28.09 -34.32
C GLU A 371 17.82 -27.79 -33.56
N LEU A 372 17.86 -27.99 -32.23
CA LEU A 372 19.06 -27.75 -31.43
C LEU A 372 20.19 -28.73 -31.78
N ASP A 373 19.88 -30.01 -32.01
CA ASP A 373 20.87 -30.98 -32.48
C ASP A 373 21.43 -30.59 -33.85
N ALA A 374 20.58 -30.14 -34.78
CA ALA A 374 21.03 -29.66 -36.08
C ALA A 374 21.96 -28.44 -35.97
N LEU A 375 21.63 -27.47 -35.11
CA LEU A 375 22.45 -26.28 -34.86
C LEU A 375 23.81 -26.64 -34.25
N LEU A 376 23.81 -27.48 -33.22
CA LEU A 376 25.03 -27.90 -32.52
C LEU A 376 25.95 -28.74 -33.41
N ASN A 377 25.37 -29.58 -34.28
CA ASN A 377 26.13 -30.31 -35.29
C ASN A 377 26.82 -29.38 -36.30
N LYS A 378 26.17 -28.28 -36.74
CA LYS A 378 26.82 -27.28 -37.60
C LYS A 378 28.01 -26.64 -36.87
N LEU A 379 27.84 -26.21 -35.61
CA LEU A 379 28.93 -25.64 -34.80
C LEU A 379 30.10 -26.61 -34.59
N LYS A 380 29.79 -27.87 -34.29
CA LYS A 380 30.79 -28.95 -34.17
C LYS A 380 31.56 -29.14 -35.47
N SER A 381 30.88 -29.09 -36.63
CA SER A 381 31.53 -29.15 -37.94
C SER A 381 32.49 -27.97 -38.16
N ARG A 382 32.13 -26.76 -37.73
CA ARG A 382 33.02 -25.58 -37.85
C ARG A 382 34.27 -25.70 -36.96
N LEU A 383 34.13 -26.20 -35.73
CA LEU A 383 35.28 -26.49 -34.87
C LEU A 383 36.19 -27.59 -35.47
N THR A 384 35.58 -28.61 -36.08
CA THR A 384 36.29 -29.70 -36.77
C THR A 384 37.10 -29.17 -37.95
N PHE A 385 36.54 -28.24 -38.72
CA PHE A 385 37.26 -27.55 -39.79
C PHE A 385 38.50 -26.80 -39.26
N LEU A 386 38.34 -26.00 -38.19
CA LEU A 386 39.46 -25.25 -37.61
C LEU A 386 40.55 -26.18 -37.06
N ARG A 387 40.17 -27.29 -36.42
CA ARG A 387 41.12 -28.33 -36.01
C ARG A 387 41.90 -28.87 -37.20
N ASP A 388 41.23 -29.22 -38.28
CA ASP A 388 41.85 -29.82 -39.47
C ASP A 388 42.81 -28.83 -40.14
N GLU A 389 42.45 -27.55 -40.21
CA GLU A 389 43.35 -26.50 -40.70
C GLU A 389 44.56 -26.26 -39.77
N ALA A 390 44.36 -26.28 -38.45
CA ALA A 390 45.46 -26.19 -37.49
C ALA A 390 46.43 -27.39 -37.61
N SER A 391 45.90 -28.59 -37.83
CA SER A 391 46.69 -29.80 -38.07
C SER A 391 47.49 -29.71 -39.38
N LYS A 392 46.86 -29.26 -40.48
CA LYS A 392 47.53 -29.02 -41.78
C LYS A 392 48.69 -28.02 -41.66
N LEU A 393 48.55 -27.01 -40.81
CA LEU A 393 49.55 -25.98 -40.55
C LEU A 393 50.56 -26.35 -39.46
N GLN A 394 50.49 -27.57 -38.91
CA GLN A 394 51.36 -28.10 -37.86
C GLN A 394 51.29 -27.31 -36.54
N TYR A 395 50.13 -26.72 -36.22
CA TYR A 395 49.86 -26.13 -34.92
C TYR A 395 49.33 -27.19 -33.95
N ALA A 396 50.23 -28.07 -33.48
CA ALA A 396 49.90 -29.20 -32.60
C ALA A 396 49.12 -28.78 -31.35
N TYR A 397 49.57 -27.71 -30.66
CA TYR A 397 48.88 -27.17 -29.49
C TYR A 397 47.43 -26.75 -29.79
N LEU A 398 47.16 -26.10 -30.94
CA LEU A 398 45.79 -25.69 -31.28
C LEU A 398 44.93 -26.88 -31.69
N SER A 399 45.47 -27.82 -32.47
CA SER A 399 44.72 -28.97 -32.97
C SER A 399 44.45 -30.01 -31.87
N GLU A 400 45.50 -30.51 -31.22
CA GLU A 400 45.43 -31.65 -30.29
C GLU A 400 45.06 -31.23 -28.86
N ASP A 401 45.59 -30.11 -28.35
CA ASP A 401 45.37 -29.72 -26.93
C ASP A 401 44.13 -28.82 -26.73
N VAL A 402 43.69 -28.11 -27.78
CA VAL A 402 42.61 -27.11 -27.69
C VAL A 402 41.36 -27.57 -28.45
N PHE A 403 41.43 -27.72 -29.78
CA PHE A 403 40.23 -28.00 -30.58
C PHE A 403 39.64 -29.40 -30.32
N ASP A 404 40.45 -30.44 -30.16
CA ASP A 404 39.93 -31.78 -29.83
C ASP A 404 39.18 -31.76 -28.48
N LYS A 405 39.72 -31.08 -27.46
CA LYS A 405 39.07 -30.88 -26.16
C LYS A 405 37.74 -30.11 -26.28
N HIS A 406 37.70 -29.09 -27.13
CA HIS A 406 36.47 -28.31 -27.37
C HIS A 406 35.40 -29.12 -28.10
N ILE A 407 35.80 -29.92 -29.10
CA ILE A 407 34.89 -30.83 -29.81
C ILE A 407 34.34 -31.90 -28.85
N GLU A 408 35.16 -32.42 -27.94
CA GLU A 408 34.73 -33.34 -26.89
C GLU A 408 33.76 -32.68 -25.91
N THR A 409 34.06 -31.46 -25.46
CA THR A 409 33.20 -30.66 -24.57
C THR A 409 31.81 -30.46 -25.20
N LEU A 410 31.76 -30.01 -26.46
CA LEU A 410 30.51 -29.83 -27.20
C LEU A 410 29.76 -31.16 -27.42
N SER A 411 30.48 -32.25 -27.68
CA SER A 411 29.87 -33.58 -27.86
C SER A 411 29.27 -34.13 -26.56
N SER A 412 29.91 -33.87 -25.43
CA SER A 412 29.39 -34.23 -24.10
C SER A 412 28.12 -33.44 -23.79
N TYR A 413 28.13 -32.14 -24.05
CA TYR A 413 26.95 -31.28 -23.91
C TYR A 413 25.78 -31.76 -24.78
N MET A 414 26.00 -32.01 -26.08
CA MET A 414 24.97 -32.52 -26.99
C MET A 414 24.35 -33.85 -26.52
N LYS A 415 25.11 -34.70 -25.82
CA LYS A 415 24.61 -35.97 -25.28
C LYS A 415 23.71 -35.78 -24.05
N GLN A 416 23.96 -34.76 -23.24
CA GLN A 416 23.21 -34.46 -22.01
C GLN A 416 21.96 -33.62 -22.28
N LEU A 417 22.01 -32.74 -23.29
CA LEU A 417 20.98 -31.76 -23.58
C LEU A 417 19.55 -32.34 -23.75
N PRO A 418 19.31 -33.50 -24.42
CA PRO A 418 17.96 -34.03 -24.57
C PRO A 418 17.26 -34.35 -23.25
N GLU A 419 18.01 -34.86 -22.26
CA GLU A 419 17.47 -35.16 -20.92
C GLU A 419 17.10 -33.87 -20.17
N LEU A 420 17.95 -32.85 -20.26
CA LEU A 420 17.68 -31.53 -19.68
C LEU A 420 16.45 -30.86 -20.31
N ILE A 421 16.32 -30.92 -21.64
CA ILE A 421 15.15 -30.41 -22.37
C ILE A 421 13.88 -31.14 -21.90
N SER A 422 13.93 -32.46 -21.76
CA SER A 422 12.80 -33.27 -21.28
C SER A 422 12.34 -32.85 -19.88
N GLY A 423 13.29 -32.54 -18.99
CA GLY A 423 13.00 -31.99 -17.67
C GLY A 423 12.25 -30.65 -17.73
N VAL A 424 12.66 -29.73 -18.61
CA VAL A 424 11.98 -28.43 -18.78
C VAL A 424 10.58 -28.59 -19.40
N PHE A 425 10.40 -29.50 -20.35
CA PHE A 425 9.08 -29.79 -20.92
C PHE A 425 8.12 -30.40 -19.88
N SER A 426 8.62 -31.30 -19.04
CA SER A 426 7.86 -31.86 -17.91
C SER A 426 7.42 -30.74 -16.95
N LYS A 427 8.30 -29.80 -16.63
CA LYS A 427 7.98 -28.63 -15.81
C LYS A 427 6.92 -27.72 -16.44
N MET A 428 7.02 -27.44 -17.74
CA MET A 428 5.98 -26.65 -18.44
C MET A 428 4.62 -27.37 -18.42
N GLN A 429 4.61 -28.69 -18.58
CA GLN A 429 3.40 -29.50 -18.50
C GLN A 429 2.79 -29.46 -17.09
N THR A 430 3.61 -29.54 -16.03
CA THR A 430 3.17 -29.36 -14.65
C THR A 430 2.55 -27.98 -14.45
N LYS A 431 3.25 -26.90 -14.85
CA LYS A 431 2.73 -25.53 -14.77
C LYS A 431 1.40 -25.36 -15.50
N ALA A 432 1.27 -25.92 -16.71
CA ALA A 432 0.00 -25.89 -17.43
C ALA A 432 -1.12 -26.60 -16.66
N SER A 433 -0.83 -27.76 -16.08
CA SER A 433 -1.79 -28.54 -15.28
C SER A 433 -2.21 -27.80 -14.01
N GLU A 434 -1.27 -27.17 -13.31
CA GLU A 434 -1.52 -26.34 -12.12
C GLU A 434 -2.40 -25.12 -12.44
N LEU A 435 -2.14 -24.42 -13.55
CA LEU A 435 -2.99 -23.33 -14.00
C LEU A 435 -4.42 -23.80 -14.26
N LEU A 436 -4.58 -24.95 -14.92
CA LEU A 436 -5.89 -25.52 -15.26
C LEU A 436 -6.65 -26.05 -14.04
N ALA A 437 -5.97 -26.40 -12.95
CA ALA A 437 -6.62 -26.75 -11.69
C ALA A 437 -7.35 -25.55 -11.05
N ASN A 438 -6.92 -24.32 -11.35
CA ASN A 438 -7.43 -23.09 -10.75
C ASN A 438 -8.28 -22.27 -11.74
N THR A 439 -9.33 -22.87 -12.32
CA THR A 439 -10.16 -22.24 -13.36
C THR A 439 -11.42 -21.53 -12.84
N ASP A 440 -11.75 -21.68 -11.56
CA ASP A 440 -12.99 -21.13 -10.97
C ASP A 440 -13.11 -19.61 -11.07
N ASN A 441 -11.98 -18.89 -11.08
CA ASN A 441 -11.91 -17.43 -11.17
C ASN A 441 -11.70 -16.89 -12.60
N VAL A 442 -11.76 -17.75 -13.62
CA VAL A 442 -11.52 -17.35 -15.00
C VAL A 442 -12.71 -16.56 -15.55
N LYS A 443 -12.46 -15.31 -15.95
CA LYS A 443 -13.45 -14.40 -16.53
C LYS A 443 -13.22 -14.33 -18.03
N VAL A 444 -14.11 -14.94 -18.82
CA VAL A 444 -14.04 -14.91 -20.30
C VAL A 444 -14.36 -13.52 -20.86
N ILE A 445 -15.06 -12.66 -20.10
CA ILE A 445 -15.40 -11.28 -20.47
C ILE A 445 -14.90 -10.26 -19.43
N LYS A 446 -14.54 -9.04 -19.85
CA LYS A 446 -13.91 -8.01 -18.98
C LYS A 446 -14.80 -7.46 -17.87
N ALA A 447 -16.12 -7.56 -18.05
CA ALA A 447 -17.13 -6.99 -17.17
C ALA A 447 -18.10 -8.09 -16.70
N ALA A 448 -17.56 -9.24 -16.31
CA ALA A 448 -18.36 -10.41 -15.94
C ALA A 448 -19.29 -10.16 -14.74
N ASP A 449 -19.01 -9.13 -13.92
CA ASP A 449 -19.75 -8.77 -12.72
C ASP A 449 -20.80 -7.67 -12.94
N ASP A 450 -20.90 -7.11 -14.15
CA ASP A 450 -21.86 -6.05 -14.45
C ASP A 450 -23.30 -6.58 -14.52
N LEU A 451 -24.24 -5.77 -14.03
CA LEU A 451 -25.67 -6.02 -14.14
C LEU A 451 -26.22 -5.36 -15.41
N HIS A 452 -26.88 -6.16 -16.24
CA HIS A 452 -27.54 -5.73 -17.46
C HIS A 452 -29.05 -5.69 -17.29
N SER A 453 -29.69 -4.64 -17.78
CA SER A 453 -31.16 -4.53 -17.81
C SER A 453 -31.70 -5.44 -18.90
N ILE A 454 -32.64 -6.33 -18.59
CA ILE A 454 -33.33 -7.17 -19.58
C ILE A 454 -34.08 -6.29 -20.60
N GLU A 455 -34.55 -5.13 -20.17
CA GLU A 455 -35.27 -4.14 -20.97
C GLU A 455 -34.39 -3.43 -22.01
N SER A 456 -33.07 -3.62 -22.01
CA SER A 456 -32.18 -3.08 -23.06
C SER A 456 -32.21 -3.89 -24.35
N GLU A 457 -32.88 -5.06 -24.36
CA GLU A 457 -33.04 -6.00 -25.48
C GLU A 457 -31.71 -6.52 -26.08
N SER A 458 -30.57 -6.09 -25.54
CA SER A 458 -29.24 -6.47 -26.02
C SER A 458 -28.18 -6.34 -24.93
N ILE A 459 -27.24 -7.29 -24.92
CA ILE A 459 -26.00 -7.25 -24.13
C ILE A 459 -24.83 -7.34 -25.09
N GLU A 460 -24.02 -6.28 -25.14
CA GLU A 460 -22.73 -6.30 -25.83
C GLU A 460 -21.58 -6.42 -24.82
N ALA A 461 -20.88 -7.55 -24.84
CA ALA A 461 -19.74 -7.81 -23.96
C ALA A 461 -18.43 -7.95 -24.75
N VAL A 462 -17.31 -7.69 -24.09
CA VAL A 462 -15.97 -7.79 -24.68
C VAL A 462 -15.18 -8.92 -24.02
N VAL A 463 -14.61 -9.80 -24.85
CA VAL A 463 -13.74 -10.89 -24.41
C VAL A 463 -12.57 -10.34 -23.59
N ASN A 464 -12.29 -10.98 -22.46
CA ASN A 464 -11.16 -10.69 -21.61
C ASN A 464 -9.87 -11.14 -22.31
N THR A 465 -9.06 -10.15 -22.70
CA THR A 465 -7.77 -10.35 -23.34
C THR A 465 -6.75 -9.39 -22.74
N THR A 466 -5.51 -9.84 -22.56
CA THR A 466 -4.38 -8.98 -22.19
C THR A 466 -3.23 -9.11 -23.20
N LYS A 467 -2.61 -7.98 -23.56
CA LYS A 467 -1.46 -7.98 -24.49
C LYS A 467 -0.14 -8.35 -23.79
N THR A 468 -0.06 -8.05 -22.51
CA THR A 468 1.14 -8.21 -21.68
C THR A 468 0.81 -9.10 -20.50
N ILE A 469 1.81 -9.88 -20.09
CA ILE A 469 1.82 -10.68 -18.88
C ILE A 469 3.22 -10.57 -18.30
N ASP A 470 3.33 -10.60 -16.98
CA ASP A 470 4.61 -10.49 -16.32
C ASP A 470 5.36 -11.81 -16.49
N THR A 471 6.56 -11.71 -17.06
CA THR A 471 7.46 -12.84 -17.27
C THR A 471 8.75 -12.61 -16.51
N VAL A 472 9.37 -13.68 -16.08
CA VAL A 472 10.65 -13.63 -15.40
C VAL A 472 11.71 -14.40 -16.16
N GLU A 473 12.85 -13.73 -16.31
CA GLU A 473 14.04 -14.32 -16.89
C GLU A 473 14.64 -15.36 -15.95
N PRO A 474 14.87 -16.60 -16.40
CA PRO A 474 15.58 -17.59 -15.61
C PRO A 474 17.01 -17.09 -15.36
N PHE A 475 17.37 -16.94 -14.08
CA PHE A 475 18.59 -16.25 -13.68
C PHE A 475 19.84 -17.00 -14.14
N MET A 476 20.82 -16.27 -14.67
CA MET A 476 22.16 -16.77 -14.98
C MET A 476 23.12 -16.27 -13.89
N ASN A 477 23.72 -17.24 -13.19
CA ASN A 477 24.85 -17.15 -12.24
C ASN A 477 24.55 -16.89 -10.76
N GLU A 478 24.26 -17.97 -10.02
CA GLU A 478 24.87 -18.36 -8.74
C GLU A 478 24.38 -19.78 -8.41
N VAL A 479 25.28 -20.77 -8.30
CA VAL A 479 24.92 -22.19 -8.10
C VAL A 479 25.08 -22.55 -6.64
N ALA A 480 24.01 -22.99 -5.99
CA ALA A 480 24.06 -23.44 -4.61
C ALA A 480 24.91 -24.72 -4.48
N GLY A 481 25.57 -24.88 -3.33
CA GLY A 481 26.33 -26.07 -2.99
C GLY A 481 25.44 -27.31 -2.94
N VAL A 482 25.97 -28.44 -3.42
CA VAL A 482 25.30 -29.74 -3.32
C VAL A 482 25.76 -30.44 -2.03
N ILE A 483 24.82 -31.03 -1.32
CA ILE A 483 25.11 -31.83 -0.12
C ILE A 483 24.31 -33.13 -0.12
N GLU A 484 25.00 -34.23 0.17
CA GLU A 484 24.43 -35.58 0.23
C GLU A 484 24.48 -36.12 1.66
N ASN A 485 23.47 -36.90 2.04
CA ASN A 485 23.32 -37.56 3.33
C ASN A 485 23.16 -36.58 4.51
N VAL A 486 22.11 -35.75 4.48
CA VAL A 486 21.71 -34.84 5.58
C VAL A 486 20.19 -34.82 5.74
N ILE A 487 19.66 -34.36 6.88
CA ILE A 487 18.23 -34.02 7.00
C ILE A 487 18.06 -32.54 6.64
N PRO A 488 17.34 -32.19 5.56
CA PRO A 488 17.02 -30.81 5.23
C PRO A 488 16.13 -30.17 6.29
N ILE A 489 16.50 -28.98 6.75
CA ILE A 489 15.71 -28.10 7.60
C ILE A 489 15.39 -26.86 6.77
N TYR A 490 14.11 -26.64 6.50
CA TYR A 490 13.61 -25.47 5.79
C TYR A 490 12.97 -24.50 6.79
N PRO A 491 13.74 -23.54 7.34
CA PRO A 491 13.24 -22.64 8.36
C PRO A 491 12.41 -21.51 7.73
N VAL A 492 11.26 -21.25 8.34
CA VAL A 492 10.41 -20.08 8.09
C VAL A 492 10.18 -19.37 9.41
N ARG A 493 9.67 -18.14 9.38
CA ARG A 493 9.34 -17.38 10.59
C ARG A 493 7.84 -17.15 10.72
N TYR A 494 7.39 -16.95 11.96
CA TYR A 494 6.11 -16.31 12.22
C TYR A 494 6.19 -14.81 11.85
N GLY A 495 5.65 -14.43 10.70
CA GLY A 495 5.35 -13.05 10.35
C GLY A 495 4.10 -12.56 11.09
N TYR A 496 4.01 -11.25 11.33
CA TYR A 496 2.89 -10.65 12.06
C TYR A 496 2.20 -9.57 11.23
N ALA A 497 0.87 -9.68 11.11
CA ALA A 497 0.05 -8.91 10.19
C ALA A 497 -1.34 -8.57 10.77
N ASN A 498 -1.47 -8.54 12.11
CA ASN A 498 -2.72 -8.28 12.85
C ASN A 498 -3.33 -6.86 12.68
N PHE A 499 -2.92 -6.11 11.66
CA PHE A 499 -3.27 -4.70 11.49
C PHE A 499 -3.94 -4.37 10.14
N PHE A 500 -4.17 -5.40 9.31
CA PHE A 500 -4.91 -5.28 8.06
C PHE A 500 -6.42 -5.42 8.22
N ASP A 501 -6.87 -6.20 9.22
CA ASP A 501 -8.28 -6.47 9.51
C ASP A 501 -8.69 -5.91 10.89
N GLU A 502 -9.64 -6.56 11.55
CA GLU A 502 -9.98 -6.34 12.95
C GLU A 502 -8.77 -6.67 13.83
N LEU A 503 -8.25 -5.67 14.57
CA LEU A 503 -7.11 -5.85 15.45
C LEU A 503 -7.46 -6.81 16.59
N MET A 504 -6.83 -7.99 16.58
CA MET A 504 -6.98 -9.02 17.60
C MET A 504 -6.14 -8.70 18.85
N PRO A 505 -6.52 -9.18 20.04
CA PRO A 505 -5.68 -9.08 21.23
C PRO A 505 -4.29 -9.73 21.05
N ALA A 506 -3.32 -9.31 21.86
CA ALA A 506 -1.99 -9.91 21.86
C ALA A 506 -2.07 -11.41 22.21
N GLN A 507 -1.34 -12.24 21.46
CA GLN A 507 -1.26 -13.68 21.72
C GLN A 507 0.07 -14.26 21.27
N ALA A 508 0.43 -15.42 21.83
CA ALA A 508 1.55 -16.21 21.36
C ALA A 508 1.29 -16.72 19.93
N PRO A 509 2.34 -17.01 19.14
CA PRO A 509 2.16 -17.60 17.82
C PRO A 509 1.43 -18.95 17.92
N PRO A 510 0.53 -19.26 16.98
CA PRO A 510 -0.23 -20.51 16.99
C PRO A 510 0.66 -21.72 16.68
N SER A 511 0.20 -22.91 17.04
CA SER A 511 0.84 -24.18 16.68
C SER A 511 0.73 -24.45 15.18
N MET A 512 1.60 -25.33 14.66
CA MET A 512 1.58 -25.76 13.26
C MET A 512 0.24 -26.40 12.85
N ALA A 513 -0.44 -27.08 13.78
CA ALA A 513 -1.76 -27.66 13.55
C ALA A 513 -2.83 -26.57 13.38
N GLU A 514 -2.82 -25.53 14.21
CA GLU A 514 -3.72 -24.39 14.08
C GLU A 514 -3.46 -23.63 12.78
N MET A 515 -2.18 -23.40 12.45
CA MET A 515 -1.75 -22.79 11.19
C MET A 515 -2.27 -23.56 9.96
N SER A 516 -2.22 -24.89 9.99
CA SER A 516 -2.72 -25.75 8.90
C SER A 516 -4.23 -25.70 8.72
N SER A 517 -4.96 -25.39 9.78
CA SER A 517 -6.43 -25.31 9.75
C SER A 517 -6.98 -23.91 9.46
N ALA A 518 -6.11 -22.90 9.49
CA ALA A 518 -6.51 -21.50 9.34
C ALA A 518 -6.82 -21.13 7.88
N THR A 519 -7.81 -20.27 7.70
CA THR A 519 -8.23 -19.76 6.38
C THR A 519 -7.80 -18.32 6.12
N GLY A 520 -7.36 -17.61 7.16
CA GLY A 520 -6.86 -16.24 7.08
C GLY A 520 -6.27 -15.75 8.40
N LEU A 521 -5.83 -14.49 8.40
CA LEU A 521 -5.12 -13.85 9.53
C LEU A 521 -5.93 -13.84 10.84
N LYS A 522 -7.26 -13.79 10.78
CA LYS A 522 -8.10 -13.77 11.98
C LYS A 522 -8.00 -15.06 12.79
N ASP A 523 -7.90 -16.21 12.12
CA ASP A 523 -7.87 -17.54 12.74
C ASP A 523 -6.54 -17.78 13.48
N THR A 524 -5.48 -17.09 13.06
CA THR A 524 -4.12 -17.22 13.60
C THR A 524 -3.74 -16.12 14.58
N GLY A 525 -4.66 -15.21 14.90
CA GLY A 525 -4.38 -13.99 15.70
C GLY A 525 -3.41 -13.03 15.02
N GLY A 526 -3.40 -13.04 13.69
CA GLY A 526 -2.58 -12.18 12.85
C GLY A 526 -1.20 -12.72 12.53
N TYR A 527 -0.91 -13.99 12.83
CA TYR A 527 0.34 -14.62 12.44
C TYR A 527 0.23 -15.36 11.10
N LEU A 528 1.30 -15.39 10.32
CA LEU A 528 1.42 -16.19 9.11
C LEU A 528 2.87 -16.67 8.94
N LEU A 529 3.13 -17.73 8.16
CA LEU A 529 4.50 -18.18 7.93
C LEU A 529 5.10 -17.43 6.75
N ARG A 530 6.32 -16.92 6.92
CA ARG A 530 7.06 -16.17 5.89
C ARG A 530 8.51 -16.63 5.82
N LEU A 531 9.20 -16.32 4.74
CA LEU A 531 10.66 -16.50 4.68
C LEU A 531 11.36 -15.78 5.85
N LEU A 532 12.52 -16.30 6.25
CA LEU A 532 13.38 -15.65 7.22
C LEU A 532 13.77 -14.24 6.76
N ARG A 533 14.14 -13.40 7.72
CA ARG A 533 14.78 -12.11 7.44
C ARG A 533 16.28 -12.35 7.45
N GLU A 534 17.05 -11.52 6.75
CA GLU A 534 18.51 -11.68 6.76
C GLU A 534 19.03 -11.69 8.20
N GLY A 535 19.93 -12.64 8.50
CA GLY A 535 20.34 -12.90 9.88
C GLY A 535 21.05 -14.25 10.01
N TRP A 536 21.03 -14.78 11.23
CA TRP A 536 21.77 -15.97 11.63
C TRP A 536 20.84 -17.05 12.17
N LEU A 537 21.16 -18.29 11.84
CA LEU A 537 20.45 -19.48 12.26
C LEU A 537 21.43 -20.40 12.98
N TYR A 538 21.08 -20.77 14.21
CA TYR A 538 21.88 -21.64 15.06
C TYR A 538 21.11 -22.93 15.33
N ILE A 539 21.75 -24.08 15.10
CA ILE A 539 21.14 -25.40 15.29
C ILE A 539 22.07 -26.30 16.09
N LYS A 540 21.65 -26.74 17.28
CA LYS A 540 22.32 -27.80 18.04
C LYS A 540 21.54 -29.10 17.87
N GLU A 541 22.24 -30.17 17.52
CA GLU A 541 21.66 -31.52 17.59
C GLU A 541 21.63 -31.98 19.05
N GLU A 542 20.44 -32.35 19.56
CA GLU A 542 20.30 -32.85 20.93
C GLU A 542 20.50 -34.37 20.93
N SER A 543 21.60 -34.82 21.52
CA SER A 543 21.93 -36.23 21.66
C SER A 543 22.72 -36.50 22.94
N GLU A 544 22.73 -37.75 23.41
CA GLU A 544 23.57 -38.18 24.54
C GLU A 544 25.07 -38.28 24.17
N GLU A 545 25.44 -38.03 22.91
CA GLU A 545 26.83 -38.05 22.46
C GLU A 545 27.54 -36.73 22.86
N GLU A 546 28.72 -36.85 23.47
CA GLU A 546 29.52 -35.74 24.00
C GLU A 546 29.97 -34.73 22.92
N THR A 547 29.89 -35.10 21.63
CA THR A 547 30.32 -34.31 20.46
C THR A 547 29.19 -33.97 19.50
N ALA A 548 27.96 -33.78 20.01
CA ALA A 548 26.83 -33.47 19.15
C ALA A 548 27.08 -32.19 18.30
N PRO A 549 26.84 -32.20 16.97
CA PRO A 549 27.16 -31.06 16.11
C PRO A 549 26.40 -29.77 16.46
N PHE A 550 27.09 -28.64 16.31
CA PHE A 550 26.51 -27.29 16.35
C PHE A 550 26.68 -26.63 14.97
N HIS A 551 25.56 -26.37 14.28
CA HIS A 551 25.55 -25.81 12.93
C HIS A 551 25.22 -24.33 13.00
N ILE A 552 25.99 -23.53 12.27
CA ILE A 552 25.82 -22.08 12.17
C ILE A 552 25.61 -21.75 10.69
N PHE A 553 24.50 -21.09 10.39
CA PHE A 553 24.20 -20.59 9.06
C PHE A 553 23.92 -19.09 9.12
N LYS A 554 24.41 -18.35 8.13
CA LYS A 554 23.92 -17.01 7.85
C LYS A 554 22.93 -17.09 6.69
N TYR A 555 21.73 -16.60 6.94
CA TYR A 555 20.68 -16.50 5.93
C TYR A 555 20.76 -15.13 5.25
N ALA A 556 20.88 -15.15 3.92
CA ALA A 556 20.86 -13.96 3.08
C ALA A 556 19.90 -14.16 1.90
N GLN A 557 19.39 -13.06 1.35
CA GLN A 557 18.52 -13.09 0.19
C GLN A 557 19.14 -12.29 -0.95
N THR A 558 19.07 -12.83 -2.16
CA THR A 558 19.36 -12.05 -3.37
C THR A 558 18.09 -11.87 -4.16
N GLN A 559 17.57 -10.64 -4.16
CA GLN A 559 16.40 -10.29 -4.95
C GLN A 559 16.68 -10.50 -6.44
N THR A 560 15.79 -11.24 -7.07
CA THR A 560 15.75 -11.48 -8.51
C THR A 560 14.46 -10.86 -9.06
N PRO A 561 14.33 -10.73 -10.39
CA PRO A 561 13.05 -10.33 -10.97
C PRO A 561 11.89 -11.30 -10.66
N THR A 562 12.17 -12.52 -10.15
CA THR A 562 11.23 -13.62 -9.85
C THR A 562 10.79 -13.71 -8.41
N GLY A 563 11.42 -12.97 -7.50
CA GLY A 563 11.38 -13.26 -6.07
C GLY A 563 12.77 -13.17 -5.49
N VAL A 564 13.17 -14.15 -4.67
CA VAL A 564 14.49 -14.20 -4.05
C VAL A 564 15.17 -15.53 -4.28
N ILE A 565 16.50 -15.48 -4.40
CA ILE A 565 17.36 -16.63 -4.15
C ILE A 565 17.71 -16.59 -2.67
N GLU A 566 17.34 -17.64 -1.96
CA GLU A 566 17.71 -17.85 -0.56
C GLU A 566 19.10 -18.45 -0.48
N LYS A 567 19.94 -17.88 0.39
CA LYS A 567 21.33 -18.31 0.58
C LYS A 567 21.57 -18.67 2.03
N PHE A 568 21.90 -19.94 2.28
CA PHE A 568 22.32 -20.43 3.60
C PHE A 568 23.85 -20.61 3.59
N GLU A 569 24.57 -19.57 3.98
CA GLU A 569 26.03 -19.58 4.11
C GLU A 569 26.40 -20.35 5.38
N LYS A 570 27.06 -21.50 5.26
CA LYS A 570 27.41 -22.33 6.42
C LYS A 570 28.77 -21.92 7.01
N TYR A 571 28.89 -21.89 8.32
CA TYR A 571 30.13 -21.54 9.02
C TYR A 571 30.61 -22.64 9.98
N TYR A 572 31.92 -22.74 10.14
CA TYR A 572 32.59 -23.59 11.13
C TYR A 572 33.45 -22.73 12.07
N PHE A 573 33.79 -23.28 13.24
CA PHE A 573 34.78 -22.69 14.13
C PHE A 573 36.15 -22.65 13.45
N THR A 574 36.78 -21.47 13.39
CA THR A 574 38.09 -21.29 12.73
C THR A 574 39.17 -22.20 13.32
N ASN A 575 39.12 -22.42 14.64
CA ASN A 575 40.03 -23.32 15.36
C ASN A 575 39.48 -24.76 15.50
N GLU A 576 38.35 -25.07 14.88
CA GLU A 576 37.64 -26.36 14.97
C GLU A 576 37.15 -26.77 16.37
N GLU A 577 37.32 -25.92 17.40
CA GLU A 577 36.99 -26.22 18.80
C GLU A 577 35.87 -25.32 19.35
N ASN A 578 35.94 -24.00 19.14
CA ASN A 578 35.03 -23.02 19.72
C ASN A 578 34.98 -21.71 18.91
N ALA A 579 34.11 -20.78 19.28
CA ALA A 579 33.93 -19.53 18.54
C ALA A 579 35.00 -18.46 18.83
N GLN A 580 35.97 -18.70 19.73
CA GLN A 580 36.90 -17.67 20.21
C GLN A 580 37.89 -17.16 19.15
N GLU A 581 38.19 -17.95 18.12
CA GLU A 581 38.99 -17.53 16.96
C GLU A 581 38.12 -17.15 15.74
N GLY A 582 36.83 -16.93 15.97
CA GLY A 582 35.85 -16.55 14.96
C GLY A 582 35.32 -17.71 14.12
N LEU A 583 34.59 -17.36 13.06
CA LEU A 583 33.91 -18.28 12.17
C LEU A 583 34.51 -18.25 10.76
N THR A 584 34.65 -19.42 10.14
CA THR A 584 35.13 -19.59 8.76
C THR A 584 34.02 -20.11 7.87
N LEU A 585 33.82 -19.48 6.71
CA LEU A 585 32.81 -19.87 5.71
C LEU A 585 33.16 -21.22 5.08
N ASP A 586 32.18 -22.11 5.00
CA ASP A 586 32.25 -23.38 4.30
C ASP A 586 32.23 -23.16 2.79
N THR A 587 33.31 -23.57 2.11
CA THR A 587 33.42 -23.57 0.65
C THR A 587 33.71 -24.96 0.08
N SER A 588 33.53 -26.00 0.90
CA SER A 588 33.90 -27.38 0.56
C SER A 588 33.10 -27.97 -0.60
N SER A 589 31.87 -27.49 -0.82
CA SER A 589 31.02 -27.88 -1.95
C SER A 589 31.40 -27.20 -3.28
N GLY A 590 32.38 -26.29 -3.27
CA GLY A 590 32.71 -25.43 -4.42
C GLY A 590 31.77 -24.23 -4.60
N SER A 591 30.81 -24.05 -3.69
CA SER A 591 29.92 -22.88 -3.59
C SER A 591 30.07 -22.21 -2.23
N THR A 592 29.59 -20.97 -2.11
CA THR A 592 29.62 -20.18 -0.87
C THR A 592 28.34 -20.29 -0.06
N PHE A 593 27.30 -20.97 -0.56
CA PHE A 593 26.01 -21.09 0.10
C PHE A 593 25.27 -22.38 -0.26
N TYR A 594 24.28 -22.74 0.55
CA TYR A 594 23.38 -23.87 0.35
C TYR A 594 21.93 -23.38 0.16
N PRO A 595 21.04 -24.19 -0.45
CA PRO A 595 19.65 -23.80 -0.71
C PRO A 595 18.74 -23.91 0.51
N PHE A 596 19.17 -24.62 1.56
CA PHE A 596 18.47 -24.79 2.84
C PHE A 596 19.47 -25.07 3.97
N ALA A 597 19.04 -24.93 5.22
CA ALA A 597 19.80 -25.38 6.38
C ALA A 597 19.69 -26.90 6.54
N PHE A 598 20.61 -27.54 7.26
CA PHE A 598 20.61 -28.99 7.38
C PHE A 598 21.32 -29.49 8.63
N VAL A 599 20.97 -30.70 9.06
CA VAL A 599 21.57 -31.43 10.19
C VAL A 599 21.98 -32.85 9.78
N THR A 600 22.68 -33.57 10.65
CA THR A 600 23.12 -34.94 10.33
C THR A 600 21.94 -35.90 10.19
N PRO A 601 22.08 -37.00 9.42
CA PRO A 601 21.05 -38.04 9.27
C PRO A 601 20.58 -38.72 10.56
N LYS A 602 21.35 -38.58 11.65
CA LYS A 602 21.06 -39.22 12.95
C LYS A 602 20.30 -38.30 13.90
N ALA A 603 20.14 -37.03 13.56
CA ALA A 603 19.46 -36.06 14.39
C ALA A 603 18.00 -36.47 14.61
N LYS A 604 17.58 -36.57 15.88
CA LYS A 604 16.18 -36.85 16.26
C LYS A 604 15.50 -35.64 16.85
N LYS A 605 16.25 -34.84 17.59
CA LYS A 605 15.80 -33.60 18.23
C LYS A 605 16.85 -32.53 18.01
N ILE A 606 16.41 -31.30 17.84
CA ILE A 606 17.28 -30.15 17.65
C ILE A 606 16.82 -28.99 18.54
N SER A 607 17.78 -28.23 19.04
CA SER A 607 17.56 -26.85 19.49
C SER A 607 17.85 -25.94 18.31
N ILE A 608 16.88 -25.14 17.88
CA ILE A 608 17.00 -24.24 16.73
C ILE A 608 16.54 -22.83 17.09
N VAL A 609 17.22 -21.81 16.57
CA VAL A 609 16.77 -20.43 16.71
C VAL A 609 17.30 -19.51 15.62
N TYR A 610 16.51 -18.48 15.34
CA TYR A 610 16.85 -17.38 14.45
C TYR A 610 17.24 -16.13 15.27
N SER A 611 18.28 -15.43 14.82
CA SER A 611 18.77 -14.16 15.36
C SER A 611 18.99 -13.17 14.22
N GLU A 612 18.60 -11.90 14.38
CA GLU A 612 18.88 -10.87 13.36
C GLU A 612 20.37 -10.53 13.24
N HIS A 613 21.13 -10.80 14.30
CA HIS A 613 22.56 -10.48 14.41
C HIS A 613 23.38 -11.73 14.76
N GLU A 614 24.67 -11.67 14.44
CA GLU A 614 25.64 -12.69 14.85
C GLU A 614 25.82 -12.64 16.36
N TRP A 615 25.63 -13.76 17.04
CA TRP A 615 25.95 -13.91 18.47
C TRP A 615 27.45 -13.74 18.73
N SER A 616 27.80 -13.23 19.90
CA SER A 616 29.20 -13.18 20.31
C SER A 616 29.77 -14.59 20.52
N ALA A 617 31.10 -14.71 20.47
CA ALA A 617 31.78 -15.97 20.69
C ALA A 617 31.41 -16.61 22.06
N ALA A 618 31.24 -15.78 23.10
CA ALA A 618 30.83 -16.25 24.42
C ALA A 618 29.42 -16.85 24.42
N ILE A 619 28.47 -16.22 23.73
CA ILE A 619 27.10 -16.73 23.61
C ILE A 619 27.08 -18.04 22.81
N ILE A 620 27.81 -18.10 21.70
CA ILE A 620 27.91 -19.31 20.87
C ILE A 620 28.47 -20.47 21.71
N ASP A 621 29.54 -20.25 22.45
CA ASP A 621 30.16 -21.28 23.28
C ASP A 621 29.25 -21.71 24.44
N ASN A 622 28.55 -20.77 25.08
CA ASN A 622 27.59 -21.09 26.13
C ASN A 622 26.42 -21.93 25.58
N MET A 623 25.84 -21.53 24.44
CA MET A 623 24.75 -22.27 23.80
C MET A 623 25.21 -23.65 23.30
N ASN A 624 26.45 -23.78 22.83
CA ASN A 624 27.00 -25.07 22.42
C ASN A 624 27.15 -26.05 23.60
N ASN A 625 27.51 -25.54 24.79
CA ASN A 625 27.91 -26.35 25.95
C ASN A 625 26.80 -26.54 27.02
N ASP A 626 25.85 -25.63 27.16
CA ASP A 626 24.84 -25.66 28.24
C ASP A 626 23.43 -26.00 27.72
N GLU A 627 22.98 -27.23 28.01
CA GLU A 627 21.66 -27.72 27.62
C GLU A 627 20.50 -26.99 28.33
N GLU A 628 20.68 -26.62 29.60
CA GLU A 628 19.62 -25.94 30.38
C GLU A 628 19.44 -24.50 29.91
N LEU A 629 20.54 -23.86 29.48
CA LEU A 629 20.48 -22.56 28.81
C LEU A 629 19.75 -22.67 27.47
N ARG A 630 20.08 -23.68 26.64
CA ARG A 630 19.39 -23.90 25.35
C ARG A 630 17.89 -24.11 25.53
N LYS A 631 17.45 -24.84 26.56
CA LYS A 631 16.01 -25.03 26.84
C LYS A 631 15.26 -23.73 27.16
N LYS A 632 15.96 -22.70 27.64
CA LYS A 632 15.37 -21.37 27.92
C LYS A 632 15.42 -20.42 26.73
N ALA A 633 16.35 -20.64 25.80
CA ALA A 633 16.69 -19.67 24.77
C ALA A 633 16.38 -20.15 23.32
N MET A 634 16.35 -21.46 23.07
CA MET A 634 16.21 -22.06 21.75
C MET A 634 14.96 -22.95 21.66
N GLN A 635 14.30 -22.93 20.50
CA GLN A 635 13.12 -23.76 20.24
C GLN A 635 13.52 -25.23 20.11
N GLN A 636 12.79 -26.11 20.78
CA GLN A 636 13.00 -27.55 20.73
C GLN A 636 12.12 -28.16 19.64
N VAL A 637 12.72 -28.84 18.67
CA VAL A 637 11.99 -29.46 17.55
C VAL A 637 12.31 -30.95 17.47
N ASP A 638 11.26 -31.78 17.42
CA ASP A 638 11.35 -33.21 17.17
C ASP A 638 11.29 -33.47 15.66
N LEU A 639 12.30 -34.15 15.12
CA LEU A 639 12.41 -34.47 13.69
C LEU A 639 11.83 -35.85 13.35
N THR A 640 11.41 -36.64 14.35
CA THR A 640 10.91 -38.01 14.14
C THR A 640 9.41 -38.06 13.83
N ALA A 641 8.67 -36.99 14.10
CA ALA A 641 7.24 -36.87 13.82
C ALA A 641 6.99 -36.11 12.51
N GLN A 642 5.95 -36.48 11.76
CA GLN A 642 5.56 -35.79 10.52
C GLN A 642 5.03 -34.37 10.76
N GLN A 643 4.46 -34.12 11.94
CA GLN A 643 4.02 -32.81 12.40
C GLN A 643 4.26 -32.72 13.91
N THR A 644 4.77 -31.57 14.35
CA THR A 644 4.93 -31.20 15.76
C THR A 644 4.26 -29.85 16.02
N GLU A 645 4.46 -29.27 17.20
CA GLU A 645 4.01 -27.93 17.51
C GLU A 645 4.59 -26.85 16.58
N PHE A 646 5.84 -27.02 16.13
CA PHE A 646 6.58 -26.02 15.34
C PHE A 646 7.07 -26.53 13.98
N SER A 647 6.85 -27.79 13.63
CA SER A 647 7.36 -28.38 12.39
C SER A 647 6.35 -29.24 11.65
N GLN A 648 6.57 -29.38 10.34
CA GLN A 648 5.81 -30.24 9.44
C GLN A 648 6.73 -30.73 8.31
N ALA A 649 6.37 -31.80 7.58
CA ALA A 649 7.10 -32.22 6.39
C ALA A 649 7.13 -31.10 5.33
N ALA A 650 8.30 -30.79 4.75
CA ALA A 650 8.44 -29.72 3.75
C ALA A 650 8.05 -30.16 2.32
N THR A 651 6.84 -30.71 2.16
CA THR A 651 6.30 -31.08 0.85
C THR A 651 5.90 -29.83 0.06
N GLN A 652 5.76 -29.97 -1.27
CA GLN A 652 5.27 -28.91 -2.15
C GLN A 652 3.92 -28.36 -1.66
N ASP A 653 2.97 -29.25 -1.38
CA ASP A 653 1.64 -28.88 -0.88
C ASP A 653 1.71 -28.10 0.43
N ASN A 654 2.54 -28.52 1.38
CA ASN A 654 2.65 -27.84 2.68
C ASN A 654 3.31 -26.46 2.54
N LEU A 655 4.35 -26.32 1.72
CA LEU A 655 4.98 -25.02 1.47
C LEU A 655 3.99 -24.06 0.81
N SER A 656 3.34 -24.48 -0.27
CA SER A 656 2.37 -23.67 -0.99
C SER A 656 1.10 -23.36 -0.18
N ALA A 657 0.72 -24.24 0.76
CA ALA A 657 -0.46 -24.02 1.60
C ALA A 657 -0.19 -23.21 2.88
N LEU A 658 1.04 -23.22 3.43
CA LEU A 658 1.34 -22.61 4.73
C LEU A 658 2.16 -21.33 4.64
N VAL A 659 3.13 -21.27 3.72
CA VAL A 659 4.11 -20.19 3.65
C VAL A 659 3.64 -19.13 2.65
N GLU A 660 3.43 -17.91 3.13
CA GLU A 660 2.90 -16.79 2.34
C GLU A 660 3.68 -16.53 1.05
N ASP A 661 5.00 -16.73 1.08
CA ASP A 661 5.87 -16.50 -0.07
C ASP A 661 5.73 -17.58 -1.16
N TYR A 662 5.21 -18.77 -0.83
CA TYR A 662 4.95 -19.89 -1.76
C TYR A 662 3.47 -20.06 -2.13
N ARG A 663 2.57 -19.34 -1.44
CA ARG A 663 1.14 -19.34 -1.78
C ARG A 663 0.91 -18.79 -3.18
N ASN A 664 -0.05 -19.40 -3.88
CA ASN A 664 -0.57 -18.84 -5.12
C ASN A 664 -1.15 -17.46 -4.86
N ASN A 665 -1.05 -16.54 -5.83
CA ASN A 665 -1.49 -15.16 -5.67
C ASN A 665 -2.98 -15.03 -5.24
N ASP A 666 -3.83 -15.92 -5.74
CA ASP A 666 -5.27 -15.94 -5.42
C ASP A 666 -5.55 -16.42 -3.98
N GLU A 667 -4.60 -17.12 -3.35
CA GLU A 667 -4.71 -17.71 -2.00
C GLU A 667 -3.87 -16.97 -0.95
N LYS A 668 -2.92 -16.14 -1.37
CA LYS A 668 -2.12 -15.27 -0.50
C LYS A 668 -3.00 -14.43 0.41
N TRP A 669 -2.66 -14.41 1.70
CA TRP A 669 -3.43 -13.67 2.70
C TRP A 669 -3.10 -12.18 2.67
N LEU A 670 -1.87 -11.83 2.26
CA LEU A 670 -1.43 -10.45 2.10
C LEU A 670 -1.59 -9.94 0.67
N ALA A 671 -2.19 -10.67 -0.26
CA ALA A 671 -2.46 -10.13 -1.59
C ALA A 671 -3.54 -9.02 -1.54
N ASP A 672 -3.39 -7.99 -2.36
CA ASP A 672 -4.44 -6.98 -2.56
C ASP A 672 -5.60 -7.59 -3.37
N LYS A 673 -6.60 -8.10 -2.66
CA LYS A 673 -7.79 -8.73 -3.26
C LYS A 673 -8.69 -7.73 -4.02
N ASP A 674 -8.53 -6.44 -3.77
CA ASP A 674 -9.33 -5.37 -4.39
C ASP A 674 -8.68 -4.84 -5.68
N SER A 675 -7.44 -5.22 -5.98
CA SER A 675 -6.75 -4.78 -7.19
C SER A 675 -7.31 -5.47 -8.45
N ALA A 676 -7.56 -4.68 -9.50
CA ALA A 676 -7.99 -5.19 -10.81
C ALA A 676 -6.95 -6.09 -11.51
N LYS A 677 -5.72 -6.15 -10.99
CA LYS A 677 -4.60 -6.98 -11.47
C LYS A 677 -3.76 -7.46 -10.28
N PRO A 678 -3.26 -8.71 -10.27
CA PRO A 678 -2.20 -9.12 -9.36
C PRO A 678 -1.07 -8.09 -9.36
N THR A 679 -0.77 -7.55 -8.18
CA THR A 679 0.35 -6.65 -7.97
C THR A 679 1.53 -7.47 -7.45
N PRO A 680 2.77 -7.16 -7.86
CA PRO A 680 3.96 -7.87 -7.35
C PRO A 680 4.13 -7.79 -5.83
N ASN A 681 3.50 -6.82 -5.20
CA ASN A 681 3.44 -6.62 -3.75
C ASN A 681 1.97 -6.35 -3.39
N GLY A 682 1.47 -6.93 -2.29
CA GLY A 682 0.15 -6.69 -1.74
C GLY A 682 0.20 -5.83 -0.45
N LEU A 683 -0.59 -6.21 0.56
CA LEU A 683 -0.66 -5.62 1.89
C LEU A 683 0.68 -5.70 2.65
N ASP A 684 1.57 -6.62 2.30
CA ASP A 684 2.91 -6.78 2.86
C ASP A 684 3.79 -5.51 2.78
N LEU A 685 3.42 -4.52 1.98
CA LEU A 685 4.01 -3.17 1.99
C LEU A 685 3.87 -2.43 3.33
N ALA A 686 2.93 -2.85 4.19
CA ALA A 686 2.81 -2.34 5.54
C ALA A 686 3.56 -3.23 6.57
N THR A 687 4.41 -4.14 6.10
CA THR A 687 5.36 -4.93 6.91
C THR A 687 6.78 -4.50 6.56
N ILE A 688 7.75 -4.78 7.43
CA ILE A 688 9.16 -4.40 7.18
C ILE A 688 9.85 -5.23 6.10
N THR A 689 9.21 -6.30 5.61
CA THR A 689 9.74 -7.17 4.55
C THR A 689 8.70 -7.46 3.49
N GLU A 690 9.06 -7.30 2.22
CA GLU A 690 8.20 -7.67 1.08
C GLU A 690 7.97 -9.19 1.06
N SER A 691 6.78 -9.59 0.63
CA SER A 691 6.45 -10.97 0.32
C SER A 691 6.95 -11.27 -1.08
N TYR A 692 7.56 -12.43 -1.25
CA TYR A 692 8.06 -12.89 -2.53
C TYR A 692 7.07 -13.87 -3.16
N HIS A 693 7.12 -14.04 -4.46
CA HIS A 693 6.31 -15.01 -5.17
C HIS A 693 7.23 -16.14 -5.64
N LEU A 694 7.33 -17.21 -4.85
CA LEU A 694 8.24 -18.33 -5.07
C LEU A 694 7.47 -19.60 -5.45
N ALA A 695 8.13 -20.47 -6.23
CA ALA A 695 7.61 -21.80 -6.55
C ALA A 695 8.28 -22.86 -5.67
N ALA A 696 7.50 -23.72 -5.02
CA ALA A 696 8.00 -24.71 -4.07
C ALA A 696 8.67 -25.93 -4.75
N GLU A 697 8.31 -26.24 -6.01
CA GLU A 697 8.79 -27.43 -6.72
C GLU A 697 10.32 -27.57 -6.72
N GLY A 698 11.04 -26.51 -7.09
CA GLY A 698 12.51 -26.56 -7.24
C GLY A 698 13.25 -26.75 -5.92
N ILE A 699 12.78 -26.14 -4.83
CA ILE A 699 13.41 -26.28 -3.51
C ILE A 699 13.13 -27.68 -2.91
N VAL A 700 11.91 -28.20 -3.09
CA VAL A 700 11.53 -29.56 -2.66
C VAL A 700 12.31 -30.62 -3.42
N GLU A 701 12.44 -30.49 -4.73
CA GLU A 701 13.24 -31.40 -5.54
C GLU A 701 14.71 -31.42 -5.06
N THR A 702 15.25 -30.25 -4.72
CA THR A 702 16.63 -30.13 -4.21
C THR A 702 16.78 -30.79 -2.83
N MET A 703 15.78 -30.65 -1.94
CA MET A 703 15.76 -31.34 -0.65
C MET A 703 15.70 -32.87 -0.83
N GLN A 704 14.86 -33.37 -1.73
CA GLN A 704 14.70 -34.81 -1.99
C GLN A 704 15.98 -35.47 -2.55
N LYS A 705 16.78 -34.72 -3.33
CA LYS A 705 18.08 -35.18 -3.86
C LYS A 705 19.17 -35.32 -2.81
N SER A 706 19.02 -34.77 -1.61
CA SER A 706 20.02 -34.86 -0.53
C SER A 706 20.12 -36.24 0.16
N HIS A 707 19.32 -37.24 -0.26
CA HIS A 707 19.40 -38.65 0.17
C HIS A 707 19.29 -38.92 1.69
N SER A 708 18.25 -38.37 2.34
CA SER A 708 17.93 -38.65 3.76
C SER A 708 16.85 -39.75 3.94
N GLU A 709 16.78 -40.40 5.11
CA GLU A 709 15.64 -41.28 5.48
C GLU A 709 14.31 -40.50 5.62
N HIS A 710 14.36 -39.16 5.68
CA HIS A 710 13.23 -38.22 5.70
C HIS A 710 13.17 -37.47 4.36
N LYS A 711 12.61 -38.15 3.35
CA LYS A 711 12.69 -37.72 1.94
C LYS A 711 12.25 -36.27 1.69
N ASP A 712 11.29 -35.75 2.45
CA ASP A 712 10.68 -34.43 2.21
C ASP A 712 11.24 -33.31 3.09
N GLY A 713 12.26 -33.57 3.93
CA GLY A 713 12.80 -32.57 4.86
C GLY A 713 11.81 -32.10 5.95
N ALA A 714 12.19 -31.12 6.75
CA ALA A 714 11.34 -30.52 7.79
C ALA A 714 11.17 -29.01 7.59
N LEU A 715 9.93 -28.56 7.38
CA LEU A 715 9.52 -27.16 7.47
C LEU A 715 9.43 -26.80 8.96
N VAL A 716 10.16 -25.79 9.40
CA VAL A 716 10.22 -25.38 10.82
C VAL A 716 9.84 -23.92 10.97
N ALA A 717 8.78 -23.63 11.73
CA ALA A 717 8.34 -22.27 12.02
C ALA A 717 9.05 -21.72 13.27
N LEU A 718 9.91 -20.73 13.05
CA LEU A 718 10.73 -20.09 14.06
C LEU A 718 10.04 -18.85 14.64
N PHE A 719 10.21 -18.66 15.95
CA PHE A 719 9.75 -17.45 16.62
C PHE A 719 10.57 -16.25 16.16
N ASP A 720 9.87 -15.15 15.87
CA ASP A 720 10.46 -13.88 15.47
C ASP A 720 9.87 -12.72 16.29
N PRO A 721 10.15 -12.67 17.61
CA PRO A 721 9.58 -11.64 18.49
C PRO A 721 10.05 -10.24 18.12
N VAL A 722 11.27 -10.11 17.59
CA VAL A 722 11.83 -8.84 17.12
C VAL A 722 11.12 -8.38 15.86
N GLY A 723 10.93 -9.26 14.87
CA GLY A 723 10.24 -8.91 13.63
C GLY A 723 8.79 -8.51 13.86
N ARG A 724 8.08 -9.25 14.73
CA ARG A 724 6.74 -8.86 15.18
C ARG A 724 6.71 -7.44 15.74
N GLN A 725 7.66 -7.11 16.61
CA GLN A 725 7.71 -5.80 17.25
C GLN A 725 8.04 -4.70 16.23
N LYS A 726 8.95 -4.95 15.29
CA LYS A 726 9.28 -4.02 14.20
C LYS A 726 8.10 -3.81 13.24
N ASP A 727 7.38 -4.87 12.85
CA ASP A 727 6.18 -4.78 12.02
C ASP A 727 5.10 -3.89 12.69
N LEU A 728 4.88 -4.06 14.00
CA LEU A 728 3.97 -3.21 14.77
C LEU A 728 4.43 -1.76 14.86
N SER A 729 5.71 -1.51 15.15
CA SER A 729 6.30 -0.18 15.21
C SER A 729 6.24 0.54 13.85
N TYR A 730 6.44 -0.20 12.75
CA TYR A 730 6.31 0.31 11.39
C TYR A 730 4.87 0.76 11.07
N VAL A 731 3.87 -0.04 11.45
CA VAL A 731 2.45 0.31 11.25
C VAL A 731 2.02 1.48 12.12
N LEU A 732 2.55 1.59 13.34
CA LEU A 732 2.37 2.76 14.18
C LEU A 732 2.92 4.02 13.51
N SER A 733 4.13 3.97 12.96
CA SER A 733 4.73 5.06 12.16
C SER A 733 3.84 5.42 10.96
N PHE A 734 3.33 4.42 10.24
CA PHE A 734 2.41 4.62 9.12
C PHE A 734 1.12 5.33 9.56
N ASN A 735 0.52 4.90 10.67
CA ASN A 735 -0.69 5.50 11.22
C ASN A 735 -0.49 6.97 11.59
N ILE A 736 0.63 7.29 12.25
CA ILE A 736 0.96 8.66 12.64
C ILE A 736 1.17 9.52 11.39
N ALA A 737 1.90 9.02 10.40
CA ALA A 737 2.16 9.74 9.16
C ALA A 737 0.88 10.03 8.37
N ASP A 738 -0.10 9.12 8.36
CA ASP A 738 -1.43 9.34 7.76
C ASP A 738 -2.21 10.44 8.48
N GLU A 739 -2.21 10.42 9.82
CA GLU A 739 -2.82 11.50 10.62
C GLU A 739 -2.18 12.86 10.32
N GLN A 740 -0.85 12.92 10.21
CA GLN A 740 -0.15 14.18 9.90
C GLN A 740 -0.42 14.68 8.49
N ALA A 741 -0.51 13.79 7.50
CA ALA A 741 -0.91 14.17 6.16
C ALA A 741 -2.31 14.78 6.14
N TYR A 742 -3.27 14.22 6.90
CA TYR A 742 -4.61 14.79 7.02
C TYR A 742 -4.60 16.20 7.62
N TYR A 743 -3.92 16.41 8.74
CA TYR A 743 -3.87 17.75 9.35
C TYR A 743 -3.18 18.76 8.46
N ALA A 744 -2.13 18.36 7.75
CA ALA A 744 -1.44 19.24 6.84
C ALA A 744 -2.33 19.66 5.66
N ASN A 745 -3.10 18.72 5.09
CA ASN A 745 -4.04 18.99 4.00
C ASN A 745 -5.26 19.81 4.45
N ASN A 746 -5.69 19.66 5.71
CA ASN A 746 -6.87 20.33 6.27
C ASN A 746 -6.51 21.47 7.23
N ALA A 747 -5.24 21.90 7.28
CA ALA A 747 -4.75 22.88 8.24
C ALA A 747 -5.57 24.18 8.20
N TYR A 748 -5.80 24.71 6.99
CA TYR A 748 -6.58 25.93 6.82
C TYR A 748 -8.04 25.81 7.32
N PRO A 749 -8.85 24.86 6.82
CA PRO A 749 -10.24 24.75 7.28
C PRO A 749 -10.37 24.37 8.75
N LEU A 750 -9.47 23.54 9.32
CA LEU A 750 -9.45 23.22 10.76
C LEU A 750 -9.16 24.45 11.62
N THR A 751 -8.14 25.24 11.27
CA THR A 751 -7.78 26.45 12.01
C THR A 751 -8.90 27.50 11.96
N ILE A 752 -9.52 27.68 10.79
CA ILE A 752 -10.65 28.61 10.65
C ILE A 752 -11.89 28.13 11.42
N GLY A 753 -12.17 26.83 11.42
CA GLY A 753 -13.28 26.24 12.18
C GLY A 753 -13.17 26.51 13.67
N LYS A 754 -11.96 26.34 14.25
CA LYS A 754 -11.70 26.66 15.68
C LYS A 754 -11.92 28.14 16.01
N PHE A 755 -11.60 29.06 15.09
CA PHE A 755 -11.90 30.48 15.30
C PHE A 755 -13.38 30.79 15.22
N ALA A 756 -14.09 30.16 14.30
CA ALA A 756 -15.53 30.31 14.18
C ALA A 756 -16.23 29.88 15.48
N ASP A 757 -15.80 28.77 16.09
CA ASP A 757 -16.27 28.34 17.42
C ASP A 757 -15.95 29.32 18.52
N ALA A 758 -14.69 29.77 18.61
CA ALA A 758 -14.29 30.73 19.64
C ALA A 758 -15.09 32.04 19.54
N CYS A 759 -15.46 32.47 18.33
CA CYS A 759 -16.34 33.61 18.12
C CYS A 759 -17.79 33.32 18.54
N LEU A 760 -18.32 32.12 18.23
CA LEU A 760 -19.66 31.68 18.65
C LEU A 760 -19.79 31.48 20.17
N SER A 761 -18.70 31.10 20.82
CA SER A 761 -18.59 30.86 22.26
C SER A 761 -18.07 32.07 23.05
N SER A 762 -17.86 33.23 22.41
CA SER A 762 -17.28 34.41 23.06
C SER A 762 -18.18 35.01 24.14
N ASP A 763 -17.60 35.37 25.27
CA ASP A 763 -18.28 36.13 26.34
C ASP A 763 -18.51 37.61 25.99
N VAL A 764 -17.97 38.08 24.86
CA VAL A 764 -18.15 39.44 24.37
C VAL A 764 -19.41 39.50 23.48
N PRO A 765 -20.50 40.16 23.91
CA PRO A 765 -21.81 40.06 23.25
C PRO A 765 -21.80 40.44 21.76
N ILE A 766 -21.05 41.48 21.41
CA ILE A 766 -20.94 41.98 20.03
C ILE A 766 -20.23 40.95 19.11
N ILE A 767 -19.23 40.22 19.63
CA ILE A 767 -18.49 39.22 18.85
C ILE A 767 -19.37 37.99 18.64
N LYS A 768 -20.04 37.53 19.70
CA LYS A 768 -20.98 36.43 19.63
C LYS A 768 -22.14 36.72 18.69
N GLU A 769 -22.80 37.86 18.84
CA GLU A 769 -23.92 38.27 17.96
C GLU A 769 -23.48 38.40 16.49
N ALA A 770 -22.28 38.93 16.23
CA ALA A 770 -21.74 38.99 14.87
C ALA A 770 -21.43 37.59 14.30
N ALA A 771 -20.91 36.67 15.12
CA ALA A 771 -20.65 35.30 14.72
C ALA A 771 -21.96 34.56 14.41
N GLU A 772 -22.97 34.68 15.27
CA GLU A 772 -24.27 34.01 15.11
C GLU A 772 -25.05 34.47 13.88
N ASN A 773 -24.89 35.74 13.49
CA ASN A 773 -25.59 36.31 12.34
C ASN A 773 -24.90 36.06 10.99
N ASN A 774 -23.62 35.69 10.97
CA ASN A 774 -22.82 35.63 9.74
C ASN A 774 -22.16 34.27 9.47
N LEU A 775 -22.16 33.34 10.43
CA LEU A 775 -21.63 31.99 10.26
C LEU A 775 -22.76 30.98 10.01
N ASP A 776 -22.55 30.10 9.03
CA ASP A 776 -23.39 28.92 8.88
C ASP A 776 -23.02 27.89 9.94
N LYS A 777 -23.76 27.94 11.06
CA LYS A 777 -23.55 27.03 12.21
C LYS A 777 -23.67 25.57 11.81
N LYS A 778 -24.54 25.23 10.84
CA LYS A 778 -24.77 23.84 10.45
C LYS A 778 -23.56 23.31 9.68
N ALA A 779 -23.12 24.04 8.64
CA ALA A 779 -21.97 23.63 7.84
C ALA A 779 -20.67 23.56 8.66
N LEU A 780 -20.50 24.49 9.61
CA LEU A 780 -19.38 24.49 10.54
C LEU A 780 -19.41 23.25 11.46
N ASN A 781 -20.56 22.98 12.08
CA ASN A 781 -20.73 21.81 12.96
C ASN A 781 -20.56 20.50 12.19
N ASP A 782 -21.07 20.40 10.97
CA ASP A 782 -20.95 19.19 10.13
C ASP A 782 -19.47 18.93 9.79
N TYR A 783 -18.72 19.95 9.36
CA TYR A 783 -17.28 19.85 9.09
C TYR A 783 -16.45 19.49 10.33
N GLN A 784 -16.74 20.13 11.47
CA GLN A 784 -16.06 19.83 12.74
C GLN A 784 -16.34 18.42 13.22
N LYS A 785 -17.58 17.96 13.09
CA LYS A 785 -17.96 16.59 13.42
C LYS A 785 -17.16 15.58 12.60
N GLU A 786 -17.03 15.80 11.29
CA GLU A 786 -16.21 14.94 10.41
C GLU A 786 -14.73 14.95 10.81
N ALA A 787 -14.17 16.13 11.10
CA ALA A 787 -12.79 16.25 11.56
C ALA A 787 -12.55 15.58 12.92
N ASP A 788 -13.47 15.77 13.87
CA ASP A 788 -13.43 15.15 15.20
C ASP A 788 -13.56 13.61 15.10
N GLU A 789 -14.42 13.11 14.21
CA GLU A 789 -14.58 11.68 13.96
C GLU A 789 -13.29 11.07 13.37
N TYR A 790 -12.63 11.78 12.46
CA TYR A 790 -11.32 11.38 11.93
C TYR A 790 -10.25 11.33 13.03
N GLU A 791 -10.08 12.42 13.79
CA GLU A 791 -9.10 12.51 14.88
C GLU A 791 -9.33 11.41 15.93
N LYS A 792 -10.57 11.21 16.37
CA LYS A 792 -10.93 10.13 17.31
C LYS A 792 -10.63 8.75 16.74
N LYS A 793 -10.84 8.52 15.44
CA LYS A 793 -10.51 7.25 14.79
C LYS A 793 -9.01 7.00 14.78
N GLN A 794 -8.21 8.00 14.43
CA GLN A 794 -6.74 7.87 14.41
C GLN A 794 -6.18 7.67 15.82
N VAL A 795 -6.63 8.48 16.79
CA VAL A 795 -6.29 8.32 18.21
C VAL A 795 -6.64 6.93 18.73
N ARG A 796 -7.84 6.41 18.42
CA ARG A 796 -8.24 5.05 18.80
C ARG A 796 -7.32 4.00 18.18
N LYS A 797 -7.06 4.07 16.87
CA LYS A 797 -6.19 3.10 16.17
C LYS A 797 -4.77 3.13 16.74
N ARG A 798 -4.21 4.32 16.95
CA ARG A 798 -2.89 4.51 17.58
C ARG A 798 -2.84 3.90 18.98
N GLN A 799 -3.84 4.20 19.81
CA GLN A 799 -3.92 3.67 21.17
C GLN A 799 -3.96 2.13 21.16
N GLN A 800 -4.78 1.54 20.30
CA GLN A 800 -4.87 0.08 20.17
C GLN A 800 -3.55 -0.55 19.71
N LEU A 801 -2.83 0.08 18.77
CA LEU A 801 -1.50 -0.37 18.35
C LEU A 801 -0.47 -0.27 19.47
N LEU A 802 -0.46 0.83 20.23
CA LEU A 802 0.44 1.02 21.38
C LEU A 802 0.15 0.03 22.52
N GLU A 803 -1.13 -0.29 22.77
CA GLU A 803 -1.53 -1.33 23.72
C GLU A 803 -1.03 -2.72 23.30
N LEU A 804 -1.12 -3.04 22.01
CA LEU A 804 -0.61 -4.29 21.46
C LEU A 804 0.91 -4.38 21.58
N ILE A 805 1.63 -3.30 21.25
CA ILE A 805 3.08 -3.19 21.46
C ILE A 805 3.42 -3.36 22.95
N ASN A 806 2.68 -2.70 23.83
CA ASN A 806 2.89 -2.76 25.28
C ASN A 806 2.77 -4.19 25.81
N GLU A 807 1.80 -4.99 25.36
CA GLU A 807 1.63 -6.38 25.80
C GLU A 807 2.84 -7.27 25.48
N TYR A 808 3.50 -7.05 24.34
CA TYR A 808 4.70 -7.80 23.95
C TYR A 808 6.00 -7.26 24.56
N MET A 809 6.05 -5.97 24.91
CA MET A 809 7.24 -5.30 25.45
C MET A 809 7.35 -5.39 26.98
N VAL A 810 6.23 -5.23 27.69
CA VAL A 810 6.16 -5.08 29.16
C VAL A 810 4.97 -5.80 29.80
N GLY A 811 3.97 -6.20 29.02
CA GLY A 811 2.76 -6.86 29.51
C GLY A 811 2.88 -8.37 29.70
N SER A 812 1.75 -9.06 29.57
CA SER A 812 1.61 -10.48 29.95
C SER A 812 2.42 -11.46 29.10
N LEU A 813 2.83 -11.06 27.89
CA LEU A 813 3.62 -11.89 26.97
C LEU A 813 5.11 -11.50 26.94
N ALA A 814 5.51 -10.49 27.71
CA ALA A 814 6.90 -10.08 27.90
C ALA A 814 7.57 -10.89 29.04
N ILE A 815 7.45 -12.21 28.98
CA ILE A 815 7.93 -13.16 30.01
C ILE A 815 9.23 -13.85 29.57
N ASP A 816 10.02 -14.36 30.52
CA ASP A 816 11.30 -15.05 30.25
C ASP A 816 11.05 -16.49 29.74
N GLU A 817 10.44 -16.61 28.57
CA GLU A 817 10.11 -17.86 27.89
C GLU A 817 10.54 -17.83 26.41
N VAL A 818 10.85 -19.01 25.85
CA VAL A 818 11.29 -19.17 24.46
C VAL A 818 10.29 -18.50 23.50
N GLY A 819 10.80 -17.66 22.60
CA GLY A 819 9.99 -16.95 21.61
C GLY A 819 9.42 -15.61 22.07
N SER A 820 9.61 -15.22 23.33
CA SER A 820 9.29 -13.88 23.79
C SER A 820 10.40 -12.89 23.42
N LEU A 821 10.04 -11.60 23.41
CA LEU A 821 11.02 -10.53 23.19
C LEU A 821 12.00 -10.40 24.36
N LEU A 822 11.54 -10.66 25.59
CA LEU A 822 12.37 -10.60 26.78
C LEU A 822 13.47 -11.67 26.74
N ALA A 823 13.13 -12.91 26.40
CA ALA A 823 14.09 -14.00 26.27
C ALA A 823 15.12 -13.70 25.16
N TYR A 824 14.69 -13.16 24.03
CA TYR A 824 15.60 -12.72 22.96
C TYR A 824 16.64 -11.71 23.47
N ILE A 825 16.18 -10.64 24.14
CA ILE A 825 17.05 -9.59 24.67
C ILE A 825 18.02 -10.13 25.74
N LYS A 826 17.54 -11.06 26.57
CA LYS A 826 18.31 -11.59 27.72
C LYS A 826 19.39 -12.58 27.30
N TYR A 827 19.14 -13.41 26.29
CA TYR A 827 20.03 -14.53 25.97
C TYR A 827 20.87 -14.32 24.71
N PHE A 828 20.50 -13.41 23.81
CA PHE A 828 21.19 -13.24 22.51
C PHE A 828 22.13 -12.05 22.48
N PHE A 829 22.34 -11.40 23.62
CA PHE A 829 23.30 -10.32 23.80
C PHE A 829 24.12 -10.55 25.06
N GLU A 830 25.33 -10.01 25.08
CA GLU A 830 26.12 -9.98 26.30
C GLU A 830 25.48 -9.00 27.29
N ASP A 831 25.25 -9.43 28.52
CA ASP A 831 24.68 -8.57 29.57
C ASP A 831 25.69 -7.55 30.13
N GLY A 832 26.95 -7.64 29.72
CA GLY A 832 28.07 -6.80 30.14
C GLY A 832 28.55 -7.06 31.56
N SER A 833 28.05 -8.12 32.23
CA SER A 833 28.50 -8.50 33.58
C SER A 833 29.97 -8.92 33.60
N GLU A 834 30.43 -9.54 32.52
CA GLU A 834 31.83 -9.81 32.24
C GLU A 834 32.40 -8.83 31.20
N PRO A 835 33.72 -8.55 31.19
CA PRO A 835 34.33 -7.74 30.14
C PRO A 835 34.19 -8.42 28.78
N SER A 836 33.44 -7.79 27.87
CA SER A 836 33.27 -8.24 26.50
C SER A 836 34.62 -8.22 25.75
N LEU A 837 34.81 -9.15 24.83
CA LEU A 837 35.95 -9.13 23.90
C LEU A 837 35.78 -8.04 22.83
N GLU A 838 34.53 -7.72 22.45
CA GLU A 838 34.17 -6.73 21.43
C GLU A 838 33.01 -5.82 21.92
N PRO A 839 33.21 -5.06 23.03
CA PRO A 839 32.14 -4.29 23.65
C PRO A 839 31.54 -3.24 22.71
N GLU A 840 32.32 -2.68 21.78
CA GLU A 840 31.82 -1.74 20.78
C GLU A 840 30.84 -2.39 19.77
N ALA A 841 31.10 -3.64 19.37
CA ALA A 841 30.25 -4.37 18.43
C ALA A 841 28.93 -4.80 19.09
N GLU A 842 28.99 -5.35 20.30
CA GLU A 842 27.79 -5.72 21.08
C GLU A 842 26.91 -4.51 21.38
N LEU A 843 27.52 -3.40 21.77
CA LEU A 843 26.81 -2.16 22.02
C LEU A 843 26.11 -1.64 20.76
N ASN A 844 26.76 -1.70 19.59
CA ASN A 844 26.14 -1.32 18.32
C ASN A 844 24.87 -2.14 18.05
N LYS A 845 24.91 -3.46 18.29
CA LYS A 845 23.74 -4.36 18.12
C LYS A 845 22.60 -3.96 19.06
N ILE A 846 22.89 -3.70 20.34
CA ILE A 846 21.89 -3.25 21.34
C ILE A 846 21.27 -1.90 20.96
N LEU A 847 22.07 -0.91 20.55
CA LEU A 847 21.57 0.42 20.19
C LEU A 847 20.68 0.37 18.94
N ASN A 848 21.08 -0.40 17.93
CA ASN A 848 20.27 -0.58 16.72
C ASN A 848 18.97 -1.33 17.01
N LEU A 849 19.02 -2.43 17.77
CA LEU A 849 17.81 -3.15 18.18
C LEU A 849 16.88 -2.21 18.96
N THR A 850 17.41 -1.46 19.93
CA THR A 850 16.62 -0.51 20.72
C THR A 850 15.96 0.55 19.84
N ALA A 851 16.68 1.07 18.84
CA ALA A 851 16.13 2.02 17.88
C ALA A 851 14.97 1.42 17.08
N ASP A 852 15.14 0.20 16.57
CA ASP A 852 14.15 -0.46 15.70
C ASP A 852 12.89 -0.86 16.48
N LEU A 853 13.04 -1.34 17.71
CA LEU A 853 11.90 -1.71 18.55
C LEU A 853 11.05 -0.48 18.94
N LEU A 854 11.69 0.68 19.10
CA LEU A 854 11.07 1.92 19.57
C LEU A 854 10.70 2.91 18.44
N GLU A 855 10.91 2.52 17.19
CA GLU A 855 10.59 3.35 16.03
C GLU A 855 9.11 3.78 16.03
N GLY A 856 8.85 5.05 15.73
CA GLY A 856 7.49 5.60 15.71
C GLY A 856 6.82 5.77 17.07
N VAL A 857 7.30 5.09 18.13
CA VAL A 857 6.70 5.17 19.47
C VAL A 857 6.77 6.60 19.98
N THR A 858 7.92 7.27 19.90
CA THR A 858 8.03 8.66 20.36
C THR A 858 7.45 9.68 19.40
N ALA A 859 6.81 9.23 18.30
CA ALA A 859 6.18 10.09 17.29
C ALA A 859 4.73 10.50 17.64
N SER A 860 4.33 10.35 18.90
CA SER A 860 3.04 10.84 19.41
C SER A 860 3.08 11.10 20.91
N GLU A 861 2.12 11.88 21.44
CA GLU A 861 1.98 12.11 22.89
C GLU A 861 1.67 10.80 23.63
N GLN A 862 0.72 9.99 23.12
CA GLN A 862 0.41 8.70 23.72
C GLN A 862 1.63 7.78 23.78
N GLY A 863 2.41 7.70 22.71
CA GLY A 863 3.59 6.85 22.70
C GLY A 863 4.70 7.34 23.64
N ILE A 864 4.82 8.65 23.87
CA ILE A 864 5.69 9.22 24.91
C ILE A 864 5.25 8.76 26.31
N ASP A 865 3.95 8.72 26.60
CA ASP A 865 3.42 8.23 27.88
C ASP A 865 3.71 6.72 28.09
N PHE A 866 3.59 5.91 27.03
CA PHE A 866 3.99 4.49 27.08
C PHE A 866 5.49 4.35 27.36
N MET A 867 6.34 5.13 26.69
CA MET A 867 7.79 5.13 26.93
C MET A 867 8.14 5.47 28.37
N ASP A 868 7.47 6.45 28.97
CA ASP A 868 7.66 6.79 30.37
C ASP A 868 7.32 5.65 31.31
N ASN A 869 6.23 4.95 31.02
CA ASN A 869 5.82 3.80 31.80
C ASN A 869 6.85 2.66 31.68
N TRP A 870 7.24 2.32 30.45
CA TRP A 870 8.22 1.25 30.19
C TRP A 870 9.56 1.55 30.86
N VAL A 871 10.13 2.74 30.67
CA VAL A 871 11.40 3.12 31.32
C VAL A 871 11.21 3.26 32.83
N GLY A 872 10.08 3.79 33.28
CA GLY A 872 9.75 3.88 34.70
C GLY A 872 9.75 2.53 35.42
N GLN A 873 9.16 1.50 34.81
CA GLN A 873 9.15 0.15 35.37
C GLN A 873 10.57 -0.45 35.41
N GLY A 874 11.35 -0.27 34.34
CA GLY A 874 12.70 -0.84 34.22
C GLY A 874 13.73 -0.21 35.16
N PHE A 875 13.48 1.01 35.66
CA PHE A 875 14.36 1.74 36.57
C PHE A 875 13.76 1.96 37.97
N SER A 876 12.70 1.22 38.33
CA SER A 876 12.08 1.29 39.66
C SER A 876 12.96 0.73 40.79
N SER A 877 12.52 0.81 42.05
CA SER A 877 13.28 0.30 43.20
C SER A 877 13.34 -1.23 43.28
N GLU A 878 12.35 -1.90 42.69
CA GLU A 878 12.30 -3.34 42.43
C GLU A 878 12.17 -3.50 40.92
N PRO A 879 13.29 -3.42 40.16
CA PRO A 879 13.24 -3.40 38.70
C PRO A 879 12.55 -4.68 38.20
N ASN A 880 11.46 -4.53 37.44
CA ASN A 880 10.96 -5.65 36.64
C ASN A 880 11.99 -5.94 35.55
N GLU A 881 12.31 -7.20 35.31
CA GLU A 881 13.11 -7.64 34.16
C GLU A 881 12.27 -7.48 32.88
N ILE A 882 12.09 -6.23 32.44
CA ILE A 882 11.35 -5.91 31.21
C ILE A 882 12.33 -5.51 30.11
N GLY A 883 12.01 -5.84 28.86
CA GLY A 883 12.96 -5.76 27.73
C GLY A 883 13.61 -4.39 27.58
N VAL A 884 12.83 -3.30 27.68
CA VAL A 884 13.34 -1.92 27.58
C VAL A 884 14.33 -1.58 28.70
N GLY A 885 14.04 -2.01 29.93
CA GLY A 885 14.93 -1.77 31.08
C GLY A 885 16.27 -2.50 30.91
N ILE A 886 16.23 -3.74 30.44
CA ILE A 886 17.44 -4.53 30.16
C ILE A 886 18.26 -3.86 29.07
N LEU A 887 17.66 -3.48 27.94
CA LEU A 887 18.37 -2.82 26.83
C LEU A 887 19.14 -1.57 27.29
N PHE A 888 18.50 -0.66 28.04
CA PHE A 888 19.16 0.56 28.52
C PHE A 888 20.23 0.27 29.60
N ASN A 889 20.01 -0.72 30.48
CA ASN A 889 20.99 -1.09 31.50
C ASN A 889 22.21 -1.81 30.89
N THR A 890 22.00 -2.74 29.97
CA THR A 890 23.07 -3.44 29.23
C THR A 890 23.87 -2.44 28.41
N ALA A 891 23.20 -1.53 27.68
CA ALA A 891 23.88 -0.45 26.97
C ALA A 891 24.75 0.38 27.93
N LYS A 892 24.19 0.80 29.08
CA LYS A 892 24.93 1.51 30.14
C LYS A 892 26.20 0.78 30.56
N ILE A 893 26.14 -0.53 30.77
CA ILE A 893 27.30 -1.33 31.20
C ILE A 893 28.34 -1.43 30.08
N LEU A 894 27.94 -1.84 28.87
CA LEU A 894 28.84 -1.99 27.71
C LEU A 894 29.54 -0.67 27.35
N PHE A 895 28.83 0.46 27.49
CA PHE A 895 29.41 1.79 27.32
C PHE A 895 30.60 2.07 28.24
N THR A 896 30.63 1.50 29.45
CA THR A 896 31.77 1.68 30.37
C THR A 896 32.99 0.86 29.98
N GLN A 897 32.81 -0.16 29.15
CA GLN A 897 33.87 -1.04 28.68
C GLN A 897 34.54 -0.55 27.39
N CYS A 898 33.84 0.28 26.59
CA CYS A 898 34.36 0.84 25.34
C CYS A 898 35.53 1.81 25.58
N GLN A 899 36.66 1.61 24.88
CA GLN A 899 37.91 2.32 25.22
C GLN A 899 38.22 3.54 24.33
N SER A 900 37.64 3.66 23.13
CA SER A 900 37.61 4.89 22.27
C SER A 900 37.07 4.66 20.86
N ALA A 901 36.89 3.41 20.42
CA ALA A 901 36.47 3.02 19.08
C ALA A 901 34.93 2.99 18.89
N PHE A 902 34.20 3.90 19.56
CA PHE A 902 32.74 3.93 19.48
C PHE A 902 32.28 4.41 18.08
N PRO A 903 31.29 3.75 17.43
CA PRO A 903 30.85 4.10 16.08
C PRO A 903 29.92 5.33 16.08
N TRP A 904 30.49 6.52 16.28
CA TRP A 904 29.78 7.79 16.45
C TRP A 904 28.91 8.24 15.26
N ASP A 905 29.15 7.66 14.08
CA ASP A 905 28.51 8.01 12.81
C ASP A 905 27.24 7.20 12.50
N GLU A 906 27.13 5.95 12.97
CA GLU A 906 26.06 5.02 12.57
C GLU A 906 25.01 4.73 13.66
N ALA A 907 25.35 3.94 14.68
CA ALA A 907 24.40 3.44 15.69
C ALA A 907 23.73 4.55 16.53
N PRO A 908 24.50 5.53 17.06
CA PRO A 908 23.94 6.65 17.81
C PRO A 908 22.97 7.44 16.96
N THR A 909 23.19 7.51 15.65
CA THR A 909 22.31 8.22 14.72
C THR A 909 20.93 7.62 14.67
N LYS A 910 20.83 6.29 14.48
CA LYS A 910 19.54 5.60 14.41
C LYS A 910 18.75 5.71 15.72
N LEU A 911 19.40 5.44 16.85
CA LEU A 911 18.77 5.54 18.17
C LEU A 911 18.36 6.98 18.51
N THR A 912 19.26 7.94 18.27
CA THR A 912 18.99 9.36 18.53
C THR A 912 17.77 9.85 17.75
N LEU A 913 17.59 9.40 16.51
CA LEU A 913 16.42 9.77 15.71
C LEU A 913 15.15 9.09 16.24
N ALA A 914 15.23 7.81 16.63
CA ALA A 914 14.08 7.05 17.11
C ALA A 914 13.53 7.56 18.46
N ILE A 915 14.40 7.93 19.42
CA ILE A 915 14.00 8.32 20.78
C ILE A 915 14.41 9.73 21.22
N GLY A 916 15.12 10.49 20.38
CA GLY A 916 15.61 11.84 20.68
C GLY A 916 14.54 12.82 21.17
N PRO A 917 13.33 12.86 20.58
CA PRO A 917 12.23 13.69 21.09
C PRO A 917 11.86 13.35 22.53
N TRP A 918 11.80 12.06 22.88
CA TRP A 918 11.54 11.61 24.24
C TRP A 918 12.69 11.97 25.20
N LEU A 919 13.95 11.71 24.81
CA LEU A 919 15.13 12.07 25.63
C LEU A 919 15.19 13.58 25.94
N ALA A 920 14.99 14.41 24.92
CA ALA A 920 14.93 15.87 25.05
C ALA A 920 13.77 16.32 25.94
N SER A 921 12.61 15.66 25.82
CA SER A 921 11.45 15.95 26.65
C SER A 921 11.71 15.59 28.12
N VAL A 922 12.21 14.39 28.41
CA VAL A 922 12.56 13.96 29.79
C VAL A 922 13.58 14.92 30.40
N HIS A 923 14.59 15.31 29.63
CA HIS A 923 15.60 16.28 30.05
C HIS A 923 15.00 17.65 30.40
N ALA A 924 14.25 18.26 29.49
CA ALA A 924 13.65 19.58 29.70
C ALA A 924 12.74 19.61 30.94
N HIS A 925 11.97 18.55 31.18
CA HIS A 925 11.12 18.44 32.37
C HIS A 925 11.93 18.29 33.67
N LEU A 926 13.06 17.57 33.64
CA LEU A 926 13.95 17.43 34.80
C LEU A 926 14.58 18.77 35.17
N THR A 927 15.06 19.52 34.17
CA THR A 927 15.80 20.76 34.38
C THR A 927 14.89 21.95 34.70
N TYR A 928 13.78 22.13 33.96
CA TYR A 928 12.97 23.35 34.01
C TYR A 928 11.55 23.15 34.57
N GLY A 929 11.04 21.91 34.57
CA GLY A 929 9.65 21.61 34.93
C GLY A 929 9.28 21.88 36.40
N LEU A 930 10.26 21.97 37.31
CA LEU A 930 10.03 22.21 38.74
C LEU A 930 9.78 23.69 39.08
N GLU A 931 10.22 24.65 38.24
CA GLU A 931 10.14 26.09 38.54
C GLU A 931 8.77 26.72 38.16
N ASN A 932 8.00 26.11 37.24
CA ASN A 932 6.90 26.80 36.54
C ASN A 932 5.46 26.33 36.87
N GLY A 933 5.27 25.37 37.79
CA GLY A 933 3.94 24.94 38.23
C GLY A 933 3.04 24.37 37.11
N PHE A 934 3.64 23.79 36.07
CA PHE A 934 2.91 22.98 35.08
C PHE A 934 2.15 21.85 35.80
N LYS A 935 0.89 21.62 35.41
CA LYS A 935 -0.01 20.62 36.02
C LYS A 935 0.72 19.27 36.16
N GLU A 936 0.89 18.85 37.41
CA GLU A 936 1.45 17.56 37.88
C GLU A 936 2.67 17.06 37.09
N THR A 937 3.87 17.30 37.62
CA THR A 937 5.13 16.94 36.97
C THR A 937 5.20 15.44 36.68
N ARG A 938 5.12 15.08 35.39
CA ARG A 938 5.37 13.76 34.77
C ARG A 938 6.46 12.91 35.47
N LEU A 939 7.58 13.53 35.85
CA LEU A 939 8.68 12.88 36.59
C LEU A 939 8.41 12.65 38.09
N SER A 940 7.55 13.45 38.73
CA SER A 940 7.18 13.28 40.13
C SER A 940 6.22 12.10 40.36
N ALA A 941 5.40 11.79 39.35
CA ALA A 941 4.46 10.67 39.36
C ALA A 941 5.12 9.30 39.10
N ASN A 942 6.34 9.28 38.55
CA ASN A 942 7.07 8.07 38.17
C ASN A 942 8.51 8.08 38.72
N GLN A 943 8.71 7.43 39.88
CA GLN A 943 10.01 7.44 40.58
C GLN A 943 11.12 6.74 39.78
N GLY A 944 10.80 5.68 39.03
CA GLY A 944 11.79 4.98 38.20
C GLY A 944 12.23 5.83 37.01
N LEU A 945 11.31 6.55 36.37
CA LEU A 945 11.65 7.48 35.28
C LEU A 945 12.51 8.64 35.81
N LYS A 946 12.19 9.14 37.01
CA LYS A 946 13.03 10.14 37.68
C LYS A 946 14.45 9.62 37.92
N ARG A 947 14.57 8.36 38.35
CA ARG A 947 15.86 7.70 38.55
C ARG A 947 16.64 7.55 37.25
N PHE A 948 16.00 7.08 36.17
CA PHE A 948 16.59 7.04 34.83
C PHE A 948 17.10 8.43 34.42
N ALA A 949 16.27 9.46 34.58
CA ALA A 949 16.60 10.82 34.19
C ALA A 949 17.79 11.40 34.99
N SER A 950 17.96 11.01 36.26
CA SER A 950 19.06 11.50 37.11
C SER A 950 20.33 10.65 37.05
N GLU A 951 20.23 9.34 36.78
CA GLU A 951 21.35 8.39 36.92
C GLU A 951 21.82 7.78 35.59
N THR A 952 20.97 7.68 34.58
CA THR A 952 21.28 6.97 33.32
C THR A 952 21.30 7.92 32.12
N LEU A 953 20.34 8.84 32.04
CA LEU A 953 20.28 9.83 30.96
C LEU A 953 21.56 10.69 30.86
N PRO A 954 22.19 11.17 31.96
CA PRO A 954 23.43 11.93 31.87
C PRO A 954 24.59 11.09 31.29
N ASP A 955 24.70 9.82 31.71
CA ASP A 955 25.71 8.89 31.19
C ASP A 955 25.47 8.63 29.70
N MET A 956 24.22 8.37 29.30
CA MET A 956 23.86 8.19 27.89
C MET A 956 24.20 9.42 27.06
N ILE A 957 23.95 10.64 27.55
CA ILE A 957 24.26 11.87 26.81
C ILE A 957 25.76 12.09 26.73
N GLU A 958 26.50 11.85 27.82
CA GLU A 958 27.95 11.92 27.83
C GLU A 958 28.57 10.91 26.85
N ILE A 959 27.97 9.73 26.69
CA ILE A 959 28.52 8.66 25.87
C ILE A 959 28.02 8.69 24.42
N LEU A 960 26.78 9.09 24.15
CA LEU A 960 26.24 9.24 22.78
C LEU A 960 26.59 10.59 22.15
N TYR A 961 26.95 11.59 22.96
CA TYR A 961 27.24 12.95 22.48
C TYR A 961 28.60 13.52 22.97
N GLY A 962 29.35 12.86 23.84
CA GLY A 962 30.69 13.33 24.24
C GLY A 962 30.65 14.63 25.06
N VAL A 963 29.48 15.00 25.59
CA VAL A 963 29.28 16.23 26.35
C VAL A 963 28.58 15.93 27.67
N ALA A 964 29.07 16.55 28.74
CA ALA A 964 28.42 16.54 30.03
C ALA A 964 27.81 17.92 30.29
N ARG A 965 26.59 17.96 30.83
CA ARG A 965 26.01 19.20 31.32
C ARG A 965 26.72 19.62 32.61
N THR A 966 26.99 20.91 32.79
CA THR A 966 27.68 21.42 34.00
C THR A 966 26.72 21.56 35.19
N GLY A 967 25.42 21.63 34.91
CA GLY A 967 24.38 21.97 35.89
C GLY A 967 24.12 23.46 36.01
N GLU A 968 24.91 24.30 35.32
CA GLU A 968 24.67 25.74 35.21
C GLU A 968 23.82 26.04 33.97
N THR A 969 23.02 27.10 34.05
CA THR A 969 22.24 27.61 32.90
C THR A 969 22.74 28.99 32.50
N LEU A 970 22.92 29.22 31.21
CA LEU A 970 23.27 30.51 30.64
C LEU A 970 22.01 31.26 30.18
N GLU A 971 21.98 32.55 30.47
CA GLU A 971 20.88 33.44 30.13
C GLU A 971 21.09 34.10 28.76
N PHE A 972 20.08 34.02 27.89
CA PHE A 972 20.12 34.57 26.55
C PHE A 972 18.97 35.55 26.31
N THR A 973 19.30 36.70 25.73
CA THR A 973 18.30 37.59 25.14
C THR A 973 17.84 37.07 23.79
N VAL A 974 16.64 37.48 23.38
CA VAL A 974 16.06 37.14 22.07
C VAL A 974 16.96 37.62 20.93
N GLU A 975 17.56 38.80 21.05
CA GLU A 975 18.46 39.38 20.04
C GLU A 975 19.76 38.57 19.88
N GLU A 976 20.24 37.94 20.94
CA GLU A 976 21.42 37.05 20.90
C GLU A 976 21.08 35.73 20.21
N LEU A 977 19.93 35.12 20.54
CA LEU A 977 19.44 33.90 19.88
C LEU A 977 19.15 34.11 18.38
N GLU A 978 18.56 35.25 18.01
CA GLU A 978 18.36 35.62 16.60
C GLU A 978 19.68 35.69 15.83
N LYS A 979 20.74 36.26 16.44
CA LYS A 979 22.07 36.33 15.81
C LYS A 979 22.70 34.96 15.64
N ILE A 980 22.57 34.08 16.63
CA ILE A 980 23.06 32.70 16.56
C ILE A 980 22.38 31.97 15.40
N VAL A 981 21.05 31.99 15.35
CA VAL A 981 20.26 31.39 14.26
C VAL A 981 20.61 31.99 12.89
N GLN A 982 20.78 33.31 12.78
CA GLN A 982 21.15 33.97 11.53
C GLN A 982 22.56 33.60 11.06
N ASN A 983 23.52 33.46 11.97
CA ASN A 983 24.88 33.03 11.63
C ASN A 983 24.90 31.57 11.16
N LEU A 984 24.08 30.71 11.77
CA LEU A 984 23.90 29.32 11.35
C LEU A 984 23.25 29.21 9.96
N ALA A 985 22.19 29.99 9.70
CA ALA A 985 21.56 30.05 8.38
C ALA A 985 22.52 30.55 7.28
N LYS A 986 23.39 31.52 7.59
CA LYS A 986 24.42 32.03 6.68
C LYS A 986 25.51 31.01 6.37
N LYS A 987 25.96 30.22 7.36
CA LYS A 987 26.93 29.13 7.14
C LYS A 987 26.39 28.07 6.16
N GLY A 988 25.09 27.78 6.21
CA GLY A 988 24.39 26.91 5.25
C GLY A 988 24.08 27.52 3.87
N LYS A 989 24.63 28.72 3.55
CA LYS A 989 24.37 29.47 2.30
C LYS A 989 22.91 29.87 2.05
N LEU A 990 22.11 30.09 3.09
CA LEU A 990 20.79 30.73 2.95
C LEU A 990 20.90 32.26 2.99
N ASP A 991 20.41 32.94 1.95
CA ASP A 991 20.30 34.41 1.92
C ASP A 991 18.97 34.87 2.53
N VAL A 992 18.91 34.93 3.87
CA VAL A 992 17.74 35.42 4.59
C VAL A 992 17.89 36.93 4.80
N ALA A 993 17.07 37.73 4.11
CA ALA A 993 17.16 39.19 4.18
C ALA A 993 16.95 39.72 5.62
N PRO A 994 17.72 40.74 6.08
CA PRO A 994 17.65 41.24 7.45
C PRO A 994 16.31 41.91 7.78
N TYR A 995 15.83 41.67 9.00
CA TYR A 995 14.59 42.25 9.54
C TYR A 995 14.63 43.79 9.64
N LYS A 996 13.58 44.47 9.18
CA LYS A 996 13.30 45.90 9.48
C LYS A 996 11.85 46.06 9.94
N TYR A 997 11.68 46.43 11.20
CA TYR A 997 10.36 46.70 11.80
C TYR A 997 9.73 47.97 11.17
N GLY A 998 8.56 47.85 10.55
CA GLY A 998 7.83 48.99 9.96
C GLY A 998 6.33 48.96 10.26
N LYS A 999 5.85 49.81 11.18
CA LYS A 999 4.42 49.96 11.50
C LYS A 999 3.67 50.67 10.35
N ARG A 1000 2.58 50.09 9.82
CA ARG A 1000 1.56 50.82 9.03
C ARG A 1000 0.38 51.20 9.94
N LYS A 1001 -0.07 52.46 9.87
CA LYS A 1001 -1.10 53.05 10.74
C LYS A 1001 -2.52 52.82 10.20
N LEU A 1002 -3.44 52.32 11.03
CA LEU A 1002 -4.90 52.30 10.82
C LEU A 1002 -5.62 52.63 12.14
N ASN A 1003 -6.68 53.46 12.09
CA ASN A 1003 -7.11 54.31 13.21
C ASN A 1003 -8.01 53.70 14.30
N PHE A 1004 -8.66 52.55 14.10
CA PHE A 1004 -9.48 51.90 15.16
C PHE A 1004 -8.71 50.83 15.95
N GLY A 1005 -7.63 50.29 15.39
CA GLY A 1005 -6.83 49.25 16.03
C GLY A 1005 -6.04 49.73 17.26
N ASN A 1006 -5.90 51.04 17.49
CA ASN A 1006 -4.92 51.57 18.46
C ASN A 1006 -5.13 51.10 19.91
N LYS A 1007 -6.38 50.90 20.38
CA LYS A 1007 -6.62 50.37 21.74
C LYS A 1007 -6.34 48.87 21.90
N LEU A 1008 -6.54 48.07 20.84
CA LEU A 1008 -6.15 46.64 20.79
C LEU A 1008 -4.64 46.47 20.53
N TYR A 1009 -4.02 47.43 19.83
CA TYR A 1009 -2.57 47.50 19.66
C TYR A 1009 -1.88 47.90 20.96
N GLU A 1010 -2.47 48.75 21.82
CA GLU A 1010 -1.90 49.09 23.14
C GLU A 1010 -1.86 47.88 24.08
N TRP A 1011 -2.94 47.09 24.22
CA TRP A 1011 -2.93 45.84 25.00
C TRP A 1011 -1.94 44.79 24.46
N ALA A 1012 -1.79 44.72 23.14
CA ALA A 1012 -0.86 43.78 22.51
C ALA A 1012 0.58 44.32 22.39
N ASP A 1013 0.78 45.64 22.48
CA ASP A 1013 2.09 46.27 22.65
C ASP A 1013 2.54 46.07 24.11
N ASP A 1014 1.61 45.99 25.09
CA ASP A 1014 1.87 45.60 26.49
C ASP A 1014 2.33 44.13 26.59
N ILE A 1015 1.68 43.19 25.87
CA ILE A 1015 2.15 41.80 25.73
C ILE A 1015 3.51 41.72 25.00
N ALA A 1016 3.72 42.54 23.96
CA ALA A 1016 4.99 42.59 23.23
C ALA A 1016 6.12 43.27 24.02
N GLU A 1017 5.81 44.18 24.95
CA GLU A 1017 6.76 44.72 25.92
C GLU A 1017 7.08 43.71 27.02
N HIS A 1018 6.11 42.91 27.48
CA HIS A 1018 6.34 41.76 28.36
C HIS A 1018 7.14 40.62 27.69
N ALA A 1019 7.11 40.51 26.35
CA ALA A 1019 7.94 39.56 25.60
C ALA A 1019 9.41 40.02 25.50
N LYS A 1020 9.66 41.34 25.46
CA LYS A 1020 11.01 41.93 25.35
C LYS A 1020 11.85 41.79 26.63
N SER A 1021 11.24 41.55 27.79
CA SER A 1021 11.95 41.29 29.05
C SER A 1021 12.21 39.80 29.31
N ARG A 1022 11.83 38.91 28.38
CA ARG A 1022 12.03 37.46 28.53
C ARG A 1022 13.47 37.06 28.22
N VAL A 1023 14.11 36.43 29.19
CA VAL A 1023 15.42 35.81 29.07
C VAL A 1023 15.20 34.30 29.03
N ILE A 1024 15.84 33.62 28.07
CA ILE A 1024 15.78 32.16 27.93
C ILE A 1024 17.01 31.57 28.63
N LYS A 1025 16.81 30.56 29.47
CA LYS A 1025 17.91 29.81 30.09
C LYS A 1025 18.21 28.59 29.22
N LEU A 1026 19.46 28.34 28.88
CA LEU A 1026 19.89 27.10 28.23
C LEU A 1026 21.04 26.47 29.02
N ASP A 1027 21.10 25.15 29.04
CA ASP A 1027 22.12 24.42 29.80
C ASP A 1027 23.51 24.66 29.22
N GLU A 1028 24.45 24.96 30.13
CA GLU A 1028 25.86 24.93 29.79
C GLU A 1028 26.37 23.48 29.74
N VAL A 1029 27.18 23.20 28.73
CA VAL A 1029 27.83 21.92 28.51
C VAL A 1029 29.34 22.05 28.51
N ARG A 1030 30.00 20.95 28.86
CA ARG A 1030 31.45 20.77 28.75
C ARG A 1030 31.75 19.49 27.99
N VAL A 1031 32.90 19.45 27.33
CA VAL A 1031 33.37 18.20 26.70
C VAL A 1031 33.87 17.23 27.74
N THR A 1032 33.69 15.95 27.46
CA THR A 1032 34.18 14.86 28.28
C THR A 1032 35.40 14.21 27.63
N LYS A 1033 36.20 13.49 28.43
CA LYS A 1033 37.39 12.78 27.91
C LYS A 1033 37.03 11.65 26.94
N LYS A 1034 35.76 11.26 26.89
CA LYS A 1034 35.21 10.21 26.03
C LYS A 1034 34.83 10.73 24.63
N ALA A 1035 34.84 12.04 24.42
CA ALA A 1035 34.47 12.64 23.14
C ALA A 1035 35.56 12.45 22.07
N PRO A 1036 35.19 12.27 20.79
CA PRO A 1036 36.11 12.36 19.66
C PRO A 1036 36.90 13.67 19.66
N ALA A 1037 38.12 13.64 19.12
CA ALA A 1037 38.98 14.82 19.03
C ALA A 1037 38.31 15.97 18.28
N GLU A 1038 37.48 15.65 17.29
CA GLU A 1038 36.69 16.58 16.49
C GLU A 1038 35.62 17.31 17.33
N ILE A 1039 34.95 16.60 18.26
CA ILE A 1039 33.97 17.19 19.17
C ILE A 1039 34.69 18.04 20.24
N ILE A 1040 35.84 17.59 20.74
CA ILE A 1040 36.69 18.36 21.66
C ILE A 1040 37.09 19.69 21.03
N GLU A 1041 37.68 19.64 19.84
CA GLU A 1041 38.13 20.83 19.11
C GLU A 1041 36.96 21.81 18.85
N MET A 1042 35.80 21.27 18.49
CA MET A 1042 34.60 22.04 18.21
C MET A 1042 34.10 22.82 19.41
N VAL A 1043 33.95 22.15 20.57
CA VAL A 1043 33.40 22.78 21.77
C VAL A 1043 34.40 23.75 22.40
N GLU A 1044 35.70 23.48 22.31
CA GLU A 1044 36.73 24.40 22.79
C GLU A 1044 36.77 25.72 21.99
N LYS A 1045 36.41 25.66 20.70
CA LYS A 1045 36.33 26.84 19.81
C LYS A 1045 35.00 27.57 19.86
N ALA A 1046 33.96 26.97 20.43
CA ALA A 1046 32.64 27.57 20.50
C ALA A 1046 32.65 28.82 21.41
N PRO A 1047 32.09 29.96 20.96
CA PRO A 1047 32.09 31.19 21.76
C PRO A 1047 31.22 31.07 23.02
N ILE A 1048 30.22 30.18 23.00
CA ILE A 1048 29.33 29.88 24.11
C ILE A 1048 29.09 28.36 24.12
N LYS A 1049 29.20 27.74 25.30
CA LYS A 1049 29.18 26.28 25.45
C LYS A 1049 27.78 25.76 25.80
N THR A 1050 26.82 25.92 24.89
CA THR A 1050 25.49 25.29 25.00
C THR A 1050 25.26 24.36 23.82
N LEU A 1051 24.38 23.35 23.95
CA LEU A 1051 24.06 22.42 22.86
C LEU A 1051 23.62 23.14 21.57
N LEU A 1052 22.84 24.22 21.69
CA LEU A 1052 22.39 25.04 20.55
C LEU A 1052 23.55 25.64 19.74
N HIS A 1053 24.63 26.07 20.40
CA HIS A 1053 25.80 26.64 19.71
C HIS A 1053 26.64 25.58 19.03
N LEU A 1054 26.72 24.40 19.65
CA LEU A 1054 27.50 23.27 19.15
C LEU A 1054 26.82 22.58 17.96
N ALA A 1055 25.47 22.59 17.92
CA ALA A 1055 24.69 22.03 16.81
C ALA A 1055 25.09 22.58 15.43
N GLY A 1056 25.60 23.82 15.39
CA GLY A 1056 26.04 24.49 14.17
C GLY A 1056 27.45 24.16 13.70
N GLU A 1057 28.38 23.93 14.61
CA GLU A 1057 29.76 23.56 14.29
C GLU A 1057 29.88 22.06 13.98
N ALA A 1058 28.98 21.24 14.53
CA ALA A 1058 28.92 19.79 14.35
C ALA A 1058 28.63 19.37 12.90
N LEU A 1059 27.96 20.25 12.15
CA LEU A 1059 27.60 20.08 10.75
C LEU A 1059 28.83 19.96 9.83
N ASP A 1060 29.79 20.88 9.97
CA ASP A 1060 30.99 20.94 9.11
C ASP A 1060 31.90 19.71 9.27
N LYS A 1061 31.59 18.87 10.27
CA LYS A 1061 32.35 17.68 10.67
C LYS A 1061 31.55 16.37 10.53
N GLY A 1062 30.32 16.41 10.03
CA GLY A 1062 29.52 15.21 9.72
C GLY A 1062 28.64 14.65 10.85
N PHE A 1063 28.49 15.36 11.98
CA PHE A 1063 27.74 14.87 13.15
C PHE A 1063 26.24 15.25 13.11
N ALA A 1064 25.48 14.72 12.14
CA ALA A 1064 24.08 15.09 11.91
C ALA A 1064 23.12 14.71 13.05
N ALA A 1065 23.25 13.52 13.64
CA ALA A 1065 22.45 13.06 14.78
C ALA A 1065 22.64 13.93 16.02
N TRP A 1066 23.88 14.36 16.22
CA TRP A 1066 24.30 15.24 17.29
C TRP A 1066 23.62 16.61 17.17
N SER A 1067 23.66 17.18 15.97
CA SER A 1067 22.93 18.40 15.63
C SER A 1067 21.42 18.22 15.84
N PHE A 1068 20.84 17.09 15.43
CA PHE A 1068 19.42 16.78 15.62
C PHE A 1068 19.01 16.80 17.10
N TYR A 1069 19.67 16.01 17.95
CA TYR A 1069 19.34 15.96 19.37
C TYR A 1069 19.50 17.33 20.03
N ALA A 1070 20.63 18.00 19.80
CA ALA A 1070 20.90 19.33 20.36
C ALA A 1070 19.83 20.37 19.98
N ASN A 1071 19.33 20.29 18.75
CA ASN A 1071 18.27 21.16 18.23
C ASN A 1071 16.92 20.89 18.89
N ILE A 1072 16.52 19.61 18.99
CA ILE A 1072 15.24 19.22 19.64
C ILE A 1072 15.29 19.49 21.15
N ASP A 1073 16.40 19.21 21.82
CA ASP A 1073 16.63 19.50 23.24
C ASP A 1073 16.49 21.00 23.54
N SER A 1074 17.05 21.85 22.68
CA SER A 1074 16.93 23.30 22.81
C SER A 1074 15.48 23.79 22.64
N ILE A 1075 14.74 23.22 21.69
CA ILE A 1075 13.31 23.52 21.49
C ILE A 1075 12.50 23.14 22.73
N GLN A 1076 12.66 21.90 23.21
CA GLN A 1076 11.92 21.39 24.36
C GLN A 1076 12.24 22.21 25.62
N SER A 1077 13.50 22.58 25.82
CA SER A 1077 13.95 23.46 26.89
C SER A 1077 13.26 24.83 26.84
N ILE A 1078 13.21 25.48 25.67
CA ILE A 1078 12.53 26.77 25.49
C ILE A 1078 11.02 26.65 25.76
N LEU A 1079 10.39 25.59 25.26
CA LEU A 1079 8.95 25.34 25.46
C LEU A 1079 8.61 25.18 26.95
N SER A 1080 9.40 24.39 27.69
CA SER A 1080 9.19 24.13 29.12
C SER A 1080 9.33 25.38 30.01
N GLN A 1081 10.03 26.42 29.52
CA GLN A 1081 10.20 27.70 30.20
C GLN A 1081 9.16 28.75 29.79
N SER A 1082 8.30 28.45 28.80
CA SER A 1082 7.36 29.43 28.27
C SER A 1082 6.05 29.50 29.06
N ASP A 1083 5.70 30.68 29.59
CA ASP A 1083 4.39 31.00 30.22
C ASP A 1083 3.25 31.12 29.18
N TYR A 1084 3.24 30.27 28.15
CA TYR A 1084 2.39 30.41 26.97
C TYR A 1084 0.89 30.29 27.27
N GLU A 1085 0.52 29.48 28.27
CA GLU A 1085 -0.86 29.28 28.70
C GLU A 1085 -1.49 30.50 29.39
N LYS A 1086 -0.68 31.46 29.88
CA LYS A 1086 -1.16 32.54 30.75
C LYS A 1086 -1.41 33.88 30.03
N ALA A 1087 -1.06 34.01 28.75
CA ALA A 1087 -0.99 35.33 28.08
C ALA A 1087 -2.10 35.63 27.04
N ASP A 1088 -3.02 34.72 26.70
CA ASP A 1088 -4.10 34.98 25.73
C ASP A 1088 -5.44 34.30 26.10
N PRO A 1089 -6.52 35.07 26.36
CA PRO A 1089 -7.84 34.53 26.73
C PRO A 1089 -8.66 33.97 25.55
N VAL A 1090 -8.20 34.08 24.29
CA VAL A 1090 -8.86 33.49 23.11
C VAL A 1090 -7.86 32.58 22.39
N ASN A 1091 -7.68 31.40 22.98
CA ASN A 1091 -6.51 30.56 22.83
C ASN A 1091 -6.26 30.02 21.39
N ASP A 1092 -5.04 30.20 20.87
CA ASP A 1092 -4.39 29.23 19.95
C ASP A 1092 -2.98 28.90 20.47
N ALA A 1093 -2.88 28.58 21.77
CA ALA A 1093 -1.69 27.98 22.34
C ALA A 1093 -1.39 26.56 21.79
N GLY A 1094 -2.24 26.05 20.90
CA GLY A 1094 -2.08 24.74 20.29
C GLY A 1094 -1.18 24.77 19.06
N SER A 1095 -1.26 25.78 18.17
CA SER A 1095 -0.65 25.65 16.84
C SER A 1095 0.88 25.65 16.82
N ALA A 1096 1.55 26.48 17.61
CA ALA A 1096 3.02 26.51 17.66
C ALA A 1096 3.60 25.28 18.37
N ARG A 1097 2.98 24.87 19.48
CA ARG A 1097 3.32 23.64 20.22
C ARG A 1097 3.05 22.40 19.35
N ARG A 1098 1.89 22.33 18.71
CA ARG A 1098 1.49 21.26 17.78
C ARG A 1098 2.41 21.20 16.56
N LEU A 1099 2.87 22.34 16.03
CA LEU A 1099 3.84 22.38 14.93
C LEU A 1099 5.22 21.85 15.35
N LEU A 1100 5.62 22.06 16.60
CA LEU A 1100 6.88 21.54 17.18
C LEU A 1100 6.79 20.06 17.55
N GLU A 1101 5.67 19.64 18.13
CA GLU A 1101 5.34 18.22 18.37
C GLU A 1101 5.31 17.48 17.03
N LEU A 1102 4.57 18.00 16.04
CA LEU A 1102 4.52 17.51 14.66
C LEU A 1102 5.91 17.37 14.04
N THR A 1103 6.77 18.36 14.26
CA THR A 1103 8.15 18.35 13.78
C THR A 1103 8.99 17.25 14.42
N GLY A 1104 8.92 17.11 15.75
CA GLY A 1104 9.65 16.06 16.47
C GLY A 1104 9.17 14.67 16.08
N TYR A 1105 7.87 14.52 15.85
CA TYR A 1105 7.25 13.29 15.38
C TYR A 1105 7.65 12.94 13.94
N MET A 1106 7.66 13.93 13.04
CA MET A 1106 8.08 13.73 11.65
C MET A 1106 9.57 13.37 11.53
N ALA A 1107 10.41 13.89 12.43
CA ALA A 1107 11.82 13.51 12.48
C ALA A 1107 12.02 12.06 12.94
N ALA A 1108 11.26 11.62 13.96
CA ALA A 1108 11.28 10.25 14.46
C ALA A 1108 10.75 9.21 13.44
N ILE A 1109 9.94 9.63 12.46
CA ILE A 1109 9.44 8.78 11.35
C ILE A 1109 10.39 8.80 10.14
N SER A 1110 11.33 9.75 10.06
CA SER A 1110 12.24 9.93 8.91
C SER A 1110 13.55 9.15 8.99
N THR A 1111 13.73 8.38 10.07
CA THR A 1111 14.86 7.52 10.44
C THR A 1111 15.41 6.69 9.27
N ASP A 1112 14.55 6.05 8.49
CA ASP A 1112 14.99 5.14 7.43
C ASP A 1112 15.36 5.83 6.10
N THR A 1113 14.96 7.08 5.86
CA THR A 1113 15.35 7.78 4.62
C THR A 1113 16.84 8.15 4.56
N ALA A 1114 17.53 8.27 5.70
CA ALA A 1114 18.95 8.60 5.75
C ALA A 1114 19.85 7.37 5.54
N THR A 1115 19.43 6.19 6.02
CA THR A 1115 20.14 4.91 5.94
C THR A 1115 19.82 4.14 4.65
N LEU A 1116 18.58 4.19 4.13
CA LEU A 1116 18.21 3.55 2.85
C LEU A 1116 18.88 4.19 1.61
N ALA A 1117 19.46 5.38 1.77
CA ALA A 1117 20.18 6.06 0.69
C ALA A 1117 21.46 5.32 0.25
N GLN A 1118 22.00 4.40 1.04
CA GLN A 1118 23.13 3.57 0.63
C GLN A 1118 22.73 2.24 -0.07
N GLY A 1119 21.47 1.79 0.04
CA GLY A 1119 21.08 0.43 -0.37
C GLY A 1119 19.92 0.27 -1.35
N THR A 1120 18.94 1.18 -1.43
CA THR A 1120 17.60 0.75 -1.93
C THR A 1120 16.86 1.80 -2.75
N LEU A 1121 17.50 2.29 -3.82
CA LEU A 1121 16.85 3.12 -4.85
C LEU A 1121 15.98 2.34 -5.87
N LYS A 1122 15.69 1.05 -5.64
CA LYS A 1122 14.91 0.22 -6.57
C LYS A 1122 13.44 -0.04 -6.18
N ILE A 1123 13.02 0.17 -4.93
CA ILE A 1123 11.79 -0.48 -4.44
C ILE A 1123 10.50 0.38 -4.47
N THR A 1124 10.58 1.71 -4.42
CA THR A 1124 9.35 2.53 -4.41
C THR A 1124 8.85 2.87 -5.81
N ASN A 1125 8.23 1.93 -6.55
CA ASN A 1125 7.54 2.26 -7.81
C ASN A 1125 6.16 1.62 -7.99
N LYS A 1126 5.75 0.64 -7.17
CA LYS A 1126 4.57 -0.19 -7.47
C LYS A 1126 3.41 -0.11 -6.46
N ALA A 1127 3.65 0.34 -5.23
CA ALA A 1127 2.64 0.50 -4.17
C ALA A 1127 1.74 1.75 -4.31
N LEU A 1128 2.26 2.79 -4.97
CA LEU A 1128 1.69 4.11 -4.90
C LEU A 1128 0.35 4.30 -5.64
N PRO A 1129 0.01 3.60 -6.75
CA PRO A 1129 -1.24 3.84 -7.45
C PRO A 1129 -2.50 3.53 -6.62
N ALA A 1130 -2.49 2.48 -5.79
CA ALA A 1130 -3.65 2.08 -4.98
C ALA A 1130 -3.85 2.99 -3.75
N ILE A 1131 -2.75 3.29 -3.04
CA ILE A 1131 -2.76 4.21 -1.90
C ILE A 1131 -3.02 5.65 -2.37
N SER A 1132 -2.41 6.07 -3.47
CA SER A 1132 -2.75 7.35 -4.09
C SER A 1132 -4.17 7.36 -4.63
N ALA A 1133 -4.80 6.26 -5.05
CA ALA A 1133 -6.20 6.30 -5.47
C ALA A 1133 -7.15 6.57 -4.29
N GLN A 1134 -6.94 5.95 -3.12
CA GLN A 1134 -7.74 6.23 -1.92
C GLN A 1134 -7.44 7.62 -1.32
N LEU A 1135 -6.17 8.07 -1.37
CA LEU A 1135 -5.78 9.41 -0.93
C LEU A 1135 -6.27 10.48 -1.92
N SER A 1136 -6.10 10.28 -3.24
CA SER A 1136 -6.54 11.20 -4.31
C SER A 1136 -8.06 11.31 -4.41
N ALA A 1137 -8.79 10.22 -4.14
CA ALA A 1137 -10.25 10.23 -4.06
C ALA A 1137 -10.76 11.05 -2.86
N LYS A 1138 -9.98 11.15 -1.76
CA LYS A 1138 -10.28 11.98 -0.59
C LYS A 1138 -9.68 13.39 -0.59
N ILE A 1139 -8.66 13.65 -1.42
CA ILE A 1139 -7.92 14.93 -1.47
C ILE A 1139 -8.58 15.98 -2.40
N GLY A 1140 -9.53 15.56 -3.25
CA GLY A 1140 -10.28 16.47 -4.11
C GLY A 1140 -9.46 17.06 -5.28
N PRO A 1141 -10.14 17.63 -6.30
CA PRO A 1141 -9.58 17.92 -7.63
C PRO A 1141 -8.53 19.05 -7.68
N ASN A 1142 -8.19 19.70 -6.56
CA ASN A 1142 -7.30 20.86 -6.55
C ASN A 1142 -5.80 20.52 -6.50
N LEU A 1143 -5.42 19.26 -6.24
CA LEU A 1143 -4.01 18.84 -6.36
C LEU A 1143 -3.60 18.63 -7.83
N ILE A 1144 -4.50 18.08 -8.66
CA ILE A 1144 -4.29 17.83 -10.11
C ILE A 1144 -4.04 19.14 -10.86
N ALA A 1145 -4.71 20.22 -10.45
CA ALA A 1145 -4.53 21.55 -11.04
C ALA A 1145 -3.16 22.19 -10.70
N TYR A 1146 -2.46 21.67 -9.67
CA TYR A 1146 -1.17 22.20 -9.21
C TYR A 1146 0.02 21.36 -9.69
N GLU A 1147 -0.18 20.06 -9.90
CA GLU A 1147 0.75 19.16 -10.60
C GLU A 1147 1.10 19.67 -12.01
N GLN A 1148 0.12 20.29 -12.70
CA GLN A 1148 0.34 20.93 -14.00
C GLN A 1148 1.21 22.22 -13.96
N ARG A 1149 1.43 22.82 -12.78
CA ARG A 1149 2.20 24.08 -12.62
C ARG A 1149 3.65 23.88 -12.17
N LEU A 1150 4.00 22.71 -11.62
CA LEU A 1150 5.37 22.34 -11.26
C LEU A 1150 5.92 21.43 -12.37
N GLY A 1151 6.74 22.00 -13.25
CA GLY A 1151 7.11 21.43 -14.56
C GLY A 1151 7.76 20.03 -14.58
N SER A 1152 7.98 19.57 -15.81
CA SER A 1152 8.31 18.20 -16.26
C SER A 1152 9.53 17.48 -15.65
N ALA A 1153 10.28 18.06 -14.72
CA ALA A 1153 11.39 17.40 -14.04
C ALA A 1153 10.96 16.64 -12.77
N LEU A 1154 9.87 17.05 -12.12
CA LEU A 1154 9.29 16.37 -10.96
C LEU A 1154 8.32 15.24 -11.35
N ALA A 1155 7.73 15.31 -12.54
CA ALA A 1155 6.80 14.29 -13.05
C ALA A 1155 7.47 12.95 -13.39
N THR A 1156 8.79 12.93 -13.61
CA THR A 1156 9.56 11.72 -13.95
C THR A 1156 10.03 10.92 -12.74
N THR A 1157 9.99 11.50 -11.54
CA THR A 1157 10.40 10.83 -10.30
C THR A 1157 9.15 10.72 -9.43
N ALA A 1158 8.50 9.55 -9.44
CA ALA A 1158 7.24 9.35 -8.71
C ALA A 1158 7.36 9.85 -7.26
N ILE A 1159 6.28 10.42 -6.73
CA ILE A 1159 6.18 10.95 -5.36
C ILE A 1159 6.15 9.77 -4.39
N LYS A 1160 7.32 9.34 -3.89
CA LYS A 1160 7.53 7.95 -3.43
C LYS A 1160 7.42 7.67 -1.92
N SER A 1161 7.09 8.64 -1.07
CA SER A 1161 6.84 8.35 0.37
C SER A 1161 5.80 9.26 1.03
N LEU A 1162 5.11 8.72 2.03
CA LEU A 1162 4.15 9.44 2.88
C LEU A 1162 4.81 10.63 3.61
N THR A 1163 6.08 10.47 4.00
CA THR A 1163 6.94 11.49 4.60
C THR A 1163 7.15 12.70 3.68
N PHE A 1164 7.27 12.49 2.36
CA PHE A 1164 7.34 13.58 1.38
C PHE A 1164 6.03 14.38 1.33
N ALA A 1165 4.88 13.68 1.25
CA ALA A 1165 3.57 14.32 1.15
C ALA A 1165 3.25 15.16 2.39
N ALA A 1166 3.52 14.65 3.59
CA ALA A 1166 3.35 15.38 4.84
C ALA A 1166 4.21 16.65 4.90
N ASN A 1167 5.50 16.55 4.54
CA ASN A 1167 6.42 17.69 4.53
C ASN A 1167 6.05 18.76 3.48
N VAL A 1168 5.60 18.36 2.29
CA VAL A 1168 5.09 19.31 1.28
C VAL A 1168 3.85 20.05 1.80
N ALA A 1169 2.92 19.35 2.44
CA ALA A 1169 1.69 19.93 2.95
C ALA A 1169 1.94 20.90 4.13
N ILE A 1170 2.85 20.58 5.06
CA ILE A 1170 3.29 21.52 6.11
C ILE A 1170 3.96 22.75 5.50
N GLY A 1171 4.81 22.54 4.47
CA GLY A 1171 5.41 23.62 3.69
C GLY A 1171 4.39 24.60 3.14
N ILE A 1172 3.29 24.08 2.58
CA ILE A 1172 2.18 24.86 2.06
C ILE A 1172 1.40 25.57 3.18
N ALA A 1173 1.08 24.86 4.27
CA ALA A 1173 0.33 25.42 5.41
C ALA A 1173 1.07 26.58 6.08
N SER A 1174 2.38 26.42 6.33
CA SER A 1174 3.24 27.46 6.88
C SER A 1174 3.47 28.60 5.88
N GLY A 1175 3.58 28.31 4.58
CA GLY A 1175 3.67 29.35 3.53
C GLY A 1175 2.42 30.23 3.48
N LEU A 1176 1.22 29.64 3.62
CA LEU A 1176 -0.04 30.37 3.72
C LEU A 1176 -0.11 31.21 5.00
N SER A 1177 0.35 30.65 6.12
CA SER A 1177 0.41 31.36 7.42
C SER A 1177 1.41 32.52 7.39
N ALA A 1178 2.53 32.37 6.70
CA ALA A 1178 3.50 33.43 6.45
C ALA A 1178 2.87 34.58 5.67
N TRP A 1179 2.20 34.26 4.56
CA TRP A 1179 1.50 35.24 3.73
C TRP A 1179 0.42 36.02 4.50
N ARG A 1180 -0.34 35.34 5.37
CA ARG A 1180 -1.32 36.00 6.25
C ARG A 1180 -0.66 36.97 7.22
N ASN A 1181 0.39 36.54 7.91
CA ASN A 1181 1.12 37.37 8.87
C ASN A 1181 1.78 38.59 8.21
N PHE A 1182 2.28 38.43 6.98
CA PHE A 1182 2.81 39.53 6.18
C PHE A 1182 1.77 40.61 5.93
N ASN A 1183 0.57 40.19 5.49
CA ASN A 1183 -0.55 41.10 5.23
C ASN A 1183 -1.12 41.73 6.51
N ALA A 1184 -1.01 41.04 7.66
CA ALA A 1184 -1.36 41.54 8.99
C ALA A 1184 -0.35 42.54 9.57
N GLY A 1185 0.70 42.90 8.82
CA GLY A 1185 1.80 43.74 9.28
C GLY A 1185 2.63 43.10 10.39
N ASN A 1186 2.54 41.79 10.58
CA ASN A 1186 3.35 41.02 11.51
C ASN A 1186 4.52 40.37 10.77
N LEU A 1187 5.49 41.20 10.41
CA LEU A 1187 6.64 40.75 9.62
C LEU A 1187 7.45 39.67 10.34
N GLY A 1188 7.61 39.75 11.68
CA GLY A 1188 8.39 38.77 12.44
C GLY A 1188 7.80 37.36 12.37
N ALA A 1189 6.49 37.22 12.63
CA ALA A 1189 5.81 35.92 12.53
C ALA A 1189 5.71 35.43 11.07
N SER A 1190 5.63 36.36 10.11
CA SER A 1190 5.67 36.02 8.69
C SER A 1190 7.00 35.39 8.29
N TYR A 1191 8.12 35.96 8.71
CA TYR A 1191 9.45 35.40 8.45
C TYR A 1191 9.62 34.04 9.13
N GLY A 1192 9.14 33.91 10.38
CA GLY A 1192 9.14 32.65 11.09
C GLY A 1192 8.45 31.53 10.31
N GLN A 1193 7.22 31.78 9.88
CA GLN A 1193 6.42 30.81 9.10
C GLN A 1193 6.99 30.52 7.70
N THR A 1194 7.66 31.50 7.05
CA THR A 1194 8.37 31.26 5.78
C THR A 1194 9.56 30.31 5.98
N MET A 1195 10.27 30.45 7.10
CA MET A 1195 11.38 29.56 7.43
C MET A 1195 10.89 28.13 7.73
N VAL A 1196 9.79 27.96 8.45
CA VAL A 1196 9.14 26.65 8.64
C VAL A 1196 8.73 26.04 7.29
N ALA A 1197 8.17 26.85 6.39
CA ALA A 1197 7.79 26.40 5.06
C ALA A 1197 8.99 25.92 4.23
N ALA A 1198 10.09 26.67 4.28
CA ALA A 1198 11.34 26.31 3.62
C ALA A 1198 11.96 25.04 4.21
N ALA A 1199 11.98 24.92 5.54
CA ALA A 1199 12.45 23.72 6.23
C ALA A 1199 11.69 22.46 5.79
N SER A 1200 10.36 22.55 5.70
CA SER A 1200 9.51 21.43 5.28
C SER A 1200 9.76 21.06 3.80
N ALA A 1201 9.99 22.05 2.94
CA ALA A 1201 10.38 21.80 1.54
C ALA A 1201 11.76 21.13 1.43
N TYR A 1202 12.70 21.47 2.32
CA TYR A 1202 14.02 20.83 2.36
C TYR A 1202 13.98 19.39 2.91
N PHE A 1203 13.13 19.09 3.90
CA PHE A 1203 12.85 17.71 4.31
C PHE A 1203 12.25 16.90 3.17
N ALA A 1204 11.27 17.46 2.45
CA ALA A 1204 10.70 16.81 1.27
C ALA A 1204 11.77 16.58 0.18
N ALA A 1205 12.66 17.54 -0.06
CA ALA A 1205 13.75 17.38 -1.01
C ALA A 1205 14.76 16.30 -0.58
N ALA A 1206 15.06 16.18 0.71
CA ALA A 1206 15.97 15.16 1.24
C ALA A 1206 15.49 13.72 0.95
N VAL A 1207 14.18 13.51 0.79
CA VAL A 1207 13.58 12.22 0.41
C VAL A 1207 13.83 11.87 -1.08
N ILE A 1208 14.10 12.86 -1.94
CA ILE A 1208 14.16 12.68 -3.41
C ILE A 1208 15.58 12.52 -3.96
N PHE A 1209 16.61 13.10 -3.33
CA PHE A 1209 17.97 13.19 -3.91
C PHE A 1209 18.98 12.20 -3.30
N PRO A 1210 19.79 11.43 -4.07
CA PRO A 1210 20.72 10.44 -3.51
C PRO A 1210 22.05 10.98 -2.94
N VAL A 1211 22.49 10.31 -1.87
CA VAL A 1211 23.84 10.05 -1.31
C VAL A 1211 24.72 11.21 -0.79
N ILE A 1212 24.80 12.39 -1.40
CA ILE A 1212 25.79 13.41 -0.94
C ILE A 1212 25.14 14.67 -0.36
N ALA A 1213 23.88 14.95 -0.68
CA ALA A 1213 23.17 16.16 -0.21
C ALA A 1213 22.28 15.95 1.03
N ILE A 1214 22.05 14.70 1.46
CA ILE A 1214 21.01 14.33 2.44
C ILE A 1214 21.31 14.86 3.86
N PRO A 1215 22.49 14.63 4.47
CA PRO A 1215 22.75 15.09 5.84
C PRO A 1215 22.73 16.63 5.93
N LEU A 1216 23.27 17.29 4.89
CA LEU A 1216 23.29 18.75 4.79
C LEU A 1216 21.87 19.33 4.65
N LEU A 1217 21.03 18.76 3.78
CA LEU A 1217 19.64 19.21 3.60
C LEU A 1217 18.80 18.96 4.85
N VAL A 1218 18.95 17.82 5.52
CA VAL A 1218 18.25 17.48 6.77
C VAL A 1218 18.62 18.47 7.87
N VAL A 1219 19.90 18.79 8.06
CA VAL A 1219 20.32 19.74 9.11
C VAL A 1219 19.98 21.20 8.75
N ILE A 1220 20.04 21.59 7.47
CA ILE A 1220 19.50 22.88 7.00
C ILE A 1220 18.01 22.98 7.32
N SER A 1221 17.26 21.89 7.14
CA SER A 1221 15.85 21.82 7.47
C SER A 1221 15.63 22.06 8.97
N PHE A 1222 16.34 21.34 9.85
CA PHE A 1222 16.23 21.52 11.31
C PHE A 1222 16.63 22.92 11.80
N THR A 1223 17.73 23.48 11.29
CA THR A 1223 18.21 24.82 11.69
C THR A 1223 17.23 25.90 11.25
N THR A 1224 16.72 25.79 10.02
CA THR A 1224 15.73 26.72 9.47
C THR A 1224 14.40 26.60 10.23
N LEU A 1225 14.06 25.40 10.70
CA LEU A 1225 12.87 25.14 11.47
C LEU A 1225 12.92 25.71 12.89
N ILE A 1226 14.05 25.60 13.59
CA ILE A 1226 14.24 26.23 14.91
C ILE A 1226 14.11 27.74 14.80
N GLY A 1227 14.84 28.34 13.85
CA GLY A 1227 14.77 29.78 13.62
C GLY A 1227 13.37 30.23 13.24
N GLY A 1228 12.72 29.47 12.36
CA GLY A 1228 11.36 29.74 11.92
C GLY A 1228 10.34 29.64 13.05
N THR A 1229 10.49 28.64 13.90
CA THR A 1229 9.58 28.40 15.02
C THR A 1229 9.80 29.41 16.14
N PHE A 1230 11.05 29.67 16.54
CA PHE A 1230 11.36 30.69 17.54
C PHE A 1230 10.81 32.06 17.13
N LEU A 1231 11.07 32.49 15.89
CA LEU A 1231 10.55 33.74 15.35
C LEU A 1231 9.02 33.74 15.24
N SER A 1232 8.42 32.62 14.83
CA SER A 1232 6.97 32.48 14.77
C SER A 1232 6.34 32.61 16.15
N THR A 1233 6.90 31.95 17.17
CA THR A 1233 6.42 31.95 18.55
C THR A 1233 6.63 33.30 19.21
N TYR A 1234 7.83 33.88 19.11
CA TYR A 1234 8.18 35.15 19.73
C TYR A 1234 7.39 36.34 19.17
N TYR A 1235 7.18 36.37 17.85
CA TYR A 1235 6.43 37.44 17.20
C TYR A 1235 4.95 37.09 16.96
N SER A 1236 4.47 35.92 17.43
CA SER A 1236 3.06 35.54 17.27
C SER A 1236 2.15 36.60 17.89
N LYS A 1237 1.08 36.96 17.17
CA LYS A 1237 0.00 37.80 17.68
C LYS A 1237 -1.14 36.88 18.10
N SER A 1238 -1.99 37.31 19.04
CA SER A 1238 -3.24 36.61 19.31
C SER A 1238 -4.03 36.39 18.02
N SER A 1239 -4.65 35.22 17.90
CA SER A 1239 -5.33 34.84 16.67
C SER A 1239 -6.49 35.76 16.29
N LEU A 1240 -7.12 36.36 17.31
CA LEU A 1240 -8.11 37.43 17.17
C LEU A 1240 -7.55 38.65 16.40
N LYS A 1241 -6.27 39.01 16.62
CA LYS A 1241 -5.61 40.16 15.99
C LYS A 1241 -5.25 39.88 14.52
N THR A 1242 -4.83 38.66 14.20
CA THR A 1242 -4.59 38.20 12.81
C THR A 1242 -5.89 38.19 12.02
N TYR A 1243 -6.97 37.65 12.58
CA TYR A 1243 -8.31 37.66 11.99
C TYR A 1243 -8.83 39.08 11.73
N CYS A 1244 -8.76 39.97 12.73
CA CYS A 1244 -9.20 41.37 12.59
C CYS A 1244 -8.45 42.12 11.47
N SER A 1245 -7.17 41.83 11.27
CA SER A 1245 -6.37 42.49 10.22
C SER A 1245 -6.72 42.03 8.80
N VAL A 1246 -7.11 40.76 8.63
CA VAL A 1246 -7.48 40.17 7.34
C VAL A 1246 -8.91 40.57 6.94
N VAL A 1247 -9.84 40.55 7.89
CA VAL A 1247 -11.26 40.86 7.67
C VAL A 1247 -11.50 42.37 7.53
N PHE A 1248 -10.85 43.21 8.35
CA PHE A 1248 -11.09 44.66 8.36
C PHE A 1248 -10.00 45.49 7.64
N GLY A 1249 -8.90 44.87 7.19
CA GLY A 1249 -7.78 45.54 6.51
C GLY A 1249 -7.93 45.76 4.99
N GLY A 1250 -9.04 45.29 4.40
CA GLY A 1250 -9.52 45.72 3.09
C GLY A 1250 -8.70 45.34 1.84
N LYS A 1251 -7.86 44.29 1.87
CA LYS A 1251 -7.00 43.93 0.71
C LYS A 1251 -6.90 42.44 0.33
N VAL A 1252 -7.78 41.56 0.78
CA VAL A 1252 -7.74 40.13 0.41
C VAL A 1252 -9.05 39.70 -0.26
N LYS A 1253 -8.97 39.09 -1.45
CA LYS A 1253 -10.06 38.28 -2.02
C LYS A 1253 -9.93 36.83 -1.52
N PRO A 1254 -11.00 36.17 -1.08
CA PRO A 1254 -10.95 34.78 -0.60
C PRO A 1254 -10.63 33.81 -1.75
N ILE A 1255 -9.83 32.78 -1.44
CA ILE A 1255 -9.28 31.81 -2.40
C ILE A 1255 -10.19 30.57 -2.57
N HIS A 1256 -11.29 30.45 -1.82
CA HIS A 1256 -12.27 29.37 -1.96
C HIS A 1256 -13.68 29.94 -2.25
N SER A 1257 -14.32 29.44 -3.30
CA SER A 1257 -15.61 29.93 -3.82
C SER A 1257 -16.81 29.70 -2.90
N GLY A 1258 -16.69 28.87 -1.86
CA GLY A 1258 -17.76 28.53 -0.94
C GLY A 1258 -18.03 29.53 0.20
N TRP A 1259 -17.14 30.49 0.45
CA TRP A 1259 -17.23 31.34 1.65
C TRP A 1259 -17.17 32.85 1.36
N ASN A 1260 -18.04 33.31 0.45
CA ASN A 1260 -18.33 34.75 0.26
C ASN A 1260 -19.14 35.38 1.42
N LEU A 1261 -19.40 34.65 2.50
CA LEU A 1261 -20.37 35.03 3.54
C LEU A 1261 -19.89 36.08 4.56
N LEU A 1262 -18.58 36.34 4.69
CA LEU A 1262 -18.08 37.34 5.67
C LEU A 1262 -17.76 38.73 5.07
N ALA A 1263 -18.12 38.98 3.80
CA ALA A 1263 -18.01 40.30 3.17
C ALA A 1263 -19.20 41.24 3.42
N VAL A 1264 -20.16 40.86 4.27
CA VAL A 1264 -21.36 41.66 4.56
C VAL A 1264 -21.31 42.19 5.99
N VAL A 1265 -20.45 43.17 6.25
CA VAL A 1265 -20.72 44.14 7.32
C VAL A 1265 -21.63 45.21 6.70
N PRO A 1266 -22.84 45.47 7.25
CA PRO A 1266 -23.73 46.49 6.71
C PRO A 1266 -23.02 47.86 6.68
N GLN A 1267 -23.14 48.57 5.56
CA GLN A 1267 -22.67 49.97 5.40
C GLN A 1267 -23.25 50.95 6.43
N SER A 1268 -24.21 50.54 7.27
CA SER A 1268 -24.82 51.37 8.31
C SER A 1268 -23.90 51.68 9.49
N ILE A 1269 -22.82 50.92 9.72
CA ILE A 1269 -21.88 51.18 10.83
C ILE A 1269 -20.76 52.18 10.45
N GLN A 1270 -20.52 52.45 9.15
CA GLN A 1270 -19.56 53.49 8.73
C GLN A 1270 -20.09 54.93 8.84
N LYS A 1271 -21.36 55.15 9.24
CA LYS A 1271 -21.99 56.49 9.22
C LYS A 1271 -22.36 57.10 10.58
N LYS A 1272 -21.92 56.54 11.71
CA LYS A 1272 -21.91 57.30 12.98
C LYS A 1272 -20.47 57.45 13.47
N LYS A 1273 -19.96 58.67 13.28
CA LYS A 1273 -18.67 59.19 13.74
C LYS A 1273 -18.51 59.10 15.24
#